data_AF-A0A1F8RR05-F1
#
_entry.id   AF-A0A1F8RR05-F1
#
_cell.length_a   1.000
_cell.length_b   1.000
_cell.length_c   1.000
_cell.angle_alpha   90.00
_cell.angle_beta   90.00
_cell.angle_gamma   90.00
#
_symmetry.space_group_name_H-M   'P 1'
#
loop_
_entity.id
_entity.type
_entity.pdbx_description
1 polymer ?
#
loop_
_entity_poly.entity_id
_entity_poly.type
_entity_poly.pdbx_seq_one_letter_code
_entity_poly.pdbx_strand_id
1 'polypeptide(L)'
;MSERNSLLAKLEQLQDTSGFRGQHWEGTFEDYLEIVRQDPRVARTAFQRLYDMIVSYGSNEYTRYRETLIHYNFFEDPFENGKDAIFGLDKPLMELVRMFQSAARRYGTERRVLLLHGPVGTAKSTIVRLLKKGTEAYSRTEAGRLYTFYWMPDDADKGGSGERMDCPMHEDPLHLIPPEFRPAIQSEINAGHPEAERIEIEGDLCPACRFIFNRLLQKAGGNWMDVVHQVRVRRLLLSEKDRIGIGTFQPKDEKNQDSTELTGDINYRKIAEYGSDSDPRAFNFDGELNIANRGLVEFIEILKLDVAFLYDLLTASQEHKIKPKKFAHTDIDEVIIGHTNEAEYRRLLNNEYMEALRDRTIKIDIPYVTRFGDEVKIYERDFNARRVVGKHIAPHTLEIAALWAVLSRLEEPKHAGLTLLQKLKLYDGRSLPGFTEDSVMELQAEAKQEGMIGISPRYIQDKLSNALVSDQSRTCVNPFLLMRELENGLRHHSLITSEDQRKRFRELLAVARAEYDEIVKNEVQRAITADEAAIKRLSANYIDNIKAYTQKQKVRNPYTGQDEPPDERLMRSIEEKIEIPESRKDDFRREIMNYIGALAIDGKTFSWDSNDRLRRALELKLFEDQKDSIKLTSLVSNVIDSETQEKIEVVKSRLIKNMGYCDVCATDVLNYVASIFARGDTARK
;
A
#
# COMPACT_ATOMS: atom_id res chain seq x y z
N MET A 1 -9.14 -43.35 -18.03
CA MET A 1 -8.46 -42.62 -19.12
C MET A 1 -9.27 -41.46 -19.72
N SER A 2 -10.54 -41.25 -19.35
CA SER A 2 -11.41 -40.20 -19.94
C SER A 2 -11.20 -38.78 -19.40
N GLU A 3 -10.86 -38.60 -18.12
CA GLU A 3 -10.70 -37.24 -17.54
C GLU A 3 -9.41 -36.54 -17.98
N ARG A 4 -8.37 -37.31 -18.31
CA ARG A 4 -7.03 -36.82 -18.68
C ARG A 4 -7.05 -36.00 -19.98
N ASN A 5 -8.00 -36.26 -20.88
CA ASN A 5 -8.16 -35.52 -22.14
C ASN A 5 -8.92 -34.20 -21.97
N SER A 6 -9.73 -34.03 -20.91
CA SER A 6 -10.53 -32.80 -20.74
C SER A 6 -9.71 -31.61 -20.27
N LEU A 7 -8.68 -31.85 -19.43
CA LEU A 7 -7.78 -30.80 -18.95
C LEU A 7 -6.82 -30.34 -20.04
N LEU A 8 -6.30 -31.26 -20.85
CA LEU A 8 -5.44 -30.93 -21.99
C LEU A 8 -6.20 -30.11 -23.04
N ALA A 9 -7.43 -30.50 -23.39
CA ALA A 9 -8.27 -29.73 -24.30
C ALA A 9 -8.59 -28.32 -23.76
N LYS A 10 -8.77 -28.19 -22.45
CA LYS A 10 -8.98 -26.88 -21.80
C LYS A 10 -7.71 -26.02 -21.82
N LEU A 11 -6.53 -26.62 -21.66
CA LEU A 11 -5.24 -25.91 -21.79
C LEU A 11 -4.99 -25.47 -23.24
N GLU A 12 -5.34 -26.30 -24.22
CA GLU A 12 -5.25 -25.99 -25.66
C GLU A 12 -6.15 -24.79 -26.02
N GLN A 13 -7.37 -24.72 -25.47
CA GLN A 13 -8.27 -23.58 -25.66
C GLN A 13 -7.78 -22.27 -25.00
N LEU A 14 -6.95 -22.38 -23.97
CA LEU A 14 -6.36 -21.23 -23.27
C LEU A 14 -5.03 -20.78 -23.89
N GLN A 15 -4.53 -21.49 -24.90
CA GLN A 15 -3.23 -21.22 -25.50
C GLN A 15 -3.31 -20.04 -26.49
N ASP A 16 -2.63 -18.94 -26.17
CA ASP A 16 -2.45 -17.82 -27.09
C ASP A 16 -1.20 -18.01 -27.95
N THR A 17 -1.33 -18.85 -28.98
CA THR A 17 -0.23 -19.11 -29.93
C THR A 17 0.14 -17.88 -30.77
N SER A 18 -0.80 -16.98 -31.02
CA SER A 18 -0.55 -15.70 -31.70
C SER A 18 0.29 -14.74 -30.85
N GLY A 19 -0.08 -14.54 -29.59
CA GLY A 19 0.68 -13.72 -28.64
C GLY A 19 2.08 -14.29 -28.39
N PHE A 20 2.20 -15.61 -28.30
CA PHE A 20 3.51 -16.27 -28.22
C PHE A 20 4.39 -15.96 -29.44
N ARG A 21 3.86 -16.06 -30.67
CA ARG A 21 4.63 -15.72 -31.89
C ARG A 21 5.07 -14.26 -31.92
N GLY A 22 4.21 -13.32 -31.48
CA GLY A 22 4.58 -11.91 -31.36
C GLY A 22 5.69 -11.67 -30.33
N GLN A 23 5.61 -12.35 -29.19
CA GLN A 23 6.61 -12.29 -28.12
C GLN A 23 7.94 -12.98 -28.47
N HIS A 24 7.96 -13.81 -29.51
CA HIS A 24 9.14 -14.51 -30.02
C HIS A 24 9.49 -14.09 -31.46
N TRP A 25 9.15 -12.86 -31.85
CA TRP A 25 9.52 -12.32 -33.15
C TRP A 25 11.05 -12.33 -33.34
N GLU A 26 11.48 -12.81 -34.50
CA GLU A 26 12.85 -12.68 -34.99
C GLU A 26 12.82 -12.16 -36.44
N GLY A 27 13.76 -11.30 -36.79
CA GLY A 27 13.85 -10.68 -38.11
C GLY A 27 15.25 -10.16 -38.41
N THR A 28 15.38 -9.50 -39.55
CA THR A 28 16.61 -8.82 -39.96
C THR A 28 16.74 -7.47 -39.26
N PHE A 29 17.91 -6.85 -39.35
CA PHE A 29 18.10 -5.49 -38.88
C PHE A 29 17.25 -4.48 -39.67
N GLU A 30 17.02 -4.71 -40.96
CA GLU A 30 16.14 -3.89 -41.79
C GLU A 30 14.70 -3.93 -41.28
N ASP A 31 14.20 -5.12 -40.95
CA ASP A 31 12.86 -5.28 -40.36
C ASP A 31 12.74 -4.50 -39.05
N TYR A 32 13.79 -4.52 -38.22
CA TYR A 32 13.84 -3.74 -36.98
C TYR A 32 13.83 -2.23 -37.22
N LEU A 33 14.59 -1.73 -38.20
CA LEU A 33 14.58 -0.31 -38.54
C LEU A 33 13.19 0.16 -38.98
N GLU A 34 12.44 -0.66 -39.71
CA GLU A 34 11.05 -0.33 -40.05
C GLU A 34 10.15 -0.32 -38.82
N ILE A 35 10.33 -1.24 -37.87
CA ILE A 35 9.62 -1.21 -36.58
C ILE A 35 9.92 0.09 -35.82
N VAL A 36 11.19 0.50 -35.71
CA VAL A 36 11.59 1.75 -35.04
C VAL A 36 11.04 2.97 -35.78
N ARG A 37 11.02 2.95 -37.11
CA ARG A 37 10.47 4.04 -37.93
C ARG A 37 8.97 4.21 -37.70
N GLN A 38 8.23 3.10 -37.60
CA GLN A 38 6.78 3.10 -37.34
C GLN A 38 6.45 3.43 -35.89
N ASP A 39 7.22 2.91 -34.94
CA ASP A 39 7.04 3.10 -33.51
C ASP A 39 8.40 3.24 -32.80
N PRO A 40 8.94 4.46 -32.66
CA PRO A 40 10.24 4.69 -32.03
C PRO A 40 10.26 4.30 -30.56
N ARG A 41 9.09 4.16 -29.94
CA ARG A 41 8.97 3.84 -28.51
C ARG A 41 9.55 2.47 -28.16
N VAL A 42 9.87 1.63 -29.15
CA VAL A 42 10.58 0.36 -28.93
C VAL A 42 12.04 0.53 -28.51
N ALA A 43 12.62 1.70 -28.79
CA ALA A 43 13.98 2.10 -28.44
C ALA A 43 14.05 3.02 -27.20
N ARG A 44 12.96 3.08 -26.41
CA ARG A 44 12.94 3.83 -25.14
C ARG A 44 14.02 3.38 -24.17
N THR A 45 14.51 4.30 -23.35
CA THR A 45 15.39 3.98 -22.22
C THR A 45 14.64 3.22 -21.13
N ALA A 46 15.37 2.62 -20.19
CA ALA A 46 14.80 1.98 -19.01
C ALA A 46 13.91 2.94 -18.20
N PHE A 47 14.34 4.18 -17.99
CA PHE A 47 13.54 5.19 -17.27
C PHE A 47 12.23 5.53 -17.98
N GLN A 48 12.26 5.73 -19.30
CA GLN A 48 11.06 5.98 -20.10
C GLN A 48 10.10 4.78 -20.02
N ARG A 49 10.63 3.56 -20.15
CA ARG A 49 9.84 2.32 -20.07
C ARG A 49 9.17 2.15 -18.71
N LEU A 50 9.89 2.39 -17.61
CA LEU A 50 9.32 2.30 -16.25
C LEU A 50 8.26 3.38 -16.02
N TYR A 51 8.47 4.61 -16.48
CA TYR A 51 7.48 5.68 -16.37
C TYR A 51 6.19 5.33 -17.12
N ASP A 52 6.32 4.96 -18.41
CA ASP A 52 5.18 4.65 -19.26
C ASP A 52 4.44 3.40 -18.78
N MET A 53 5.17 2.41 -18.26
CA MET A 53 4.59 1.25 -17.59
C MET A 53 3.65 1.68 -16.46
N ILE A 54 4.10 2.53 -15.53
CA ILE A 54 3.28 2.95 -14.38
C ILE A 54 2.04 3.70 -14.87
N VAL A 55 2.22 4.63 -15.81
CA VAL A 55 1.13 5.46 -16.35
C VAL A 55 0.12 4.63 -17.15
N SER A 56 0.54 3.52 -17.78
CA SER A 56 -0.35 2.65 -18.57
C SER A 56 -1.49 2.01 -17.78
N TYR A 57 -1.36 1.88 -16.45
CA TYR A 57 -2.43 1.37 -15.57
C TYR A 57 -3.45 2.45 -15.17
N GLY A 58 -3.21 3.71 -15.55
CA GLY A 58 -4.02 4.86 -15.21
C GLY A 58 -3.80 5.36 -13.78
N SER A 59 -4.38 6.52 -13.50
CA SER A 59 -4.31 7.19 -12.21
C SER A 59 -5.60 7.93 -11.91
N ASN A 60 -5.94 8.03 -10.63
CA ASN A 60 -7.10 8.79 -10.15
C ASN A 60 -6.61 10.03 -9.39
N GLU A 61 -7.02 11.21 -9.84
CA GLU A 61 -6.78 12.46 -9.13
C GLU A 61 -7.87 12.69 -8.08
N TYR A 62 -7.48 13.05 -6.87
CA TYR A 62 -8.41 13.42 -5.82
C TYR A 62 -7.83 14.55 -4.96
N THR A 63 -8.70 15.40 -4.44
CA THR A 63 -8.31 16.49 -3.53
C THR A 63 -8.57 16.08 -2.09
N ARG A 64 -7.59 16.29 -1.22
CA ARG A 64 -7.75 16.09 0.24
C ARG A 64 -7.07 17.24 0.97
N TYR A 65 -7.79 17.91 1.86
CA TYR A 65 -7.30 19.10 2.57
C TYR A 65 -6.67 20.13 1.60
N ARG A 66 -7.35 20.43 0.50
CA ARG A 66 -6.87 21.33 -0.59
C ARG A 66 -5.56 20.92 -1.27
N GLU A 67 -4.98 19.77 -0.94
CA GLU A 67 -3.85 19.18 -1.67
C GLU A 67 -4.39 18.24 -2.75
N THR A 68 -3.97 18.46 -4.00
CA THR A 68 -4.24 17.53 -5.11
C THR A 68 -3.27 16.37 -5.04
N LEU A 69 -3.81 15.16 -4.85
CA LEU A 69 -3.07 13.91 -4.80
C LEU A 69 -3.44 13.05 -6.00
N ILE A 70 -2.47 12.26 -6.47
CA ILE A 70 -2.63 11.33 -7.59
C ILE A 70 -2.42 9.93 -7.04
N HIS A 71 -3.47 9.12 -7.15
CA HIS A 71 -3.40 7.70 -6.86
C HIS A 71 -3.07 6.93 -8.15
N TYR A 72 -1.94 6.23 -8.18
CA TYR A 72 -1.55 5.40 -9.34
C TYR A 72 -2.02 3.97 -9.16
N ASN A 73 -2.92 3.51 -10.03
CA ASN A 73 -3.57 2.19 -9.93
C ASN A 73 -2.55 1.04 -10.02
N PHE A 74 -1.38 1.29 -10.63
CA PHE A 74 -0.27 0.34 -10.67
C PHE A 74 0.12 -0.19 -9.27
N PHE A 75 0.09 0.66 -8.24
CA PHE A 75 0.48 0.27 -6.88
C PHE A 75 -0.62 -0.46 -6.10
N GLU A 76 -1.79 -0.69 -6.71
CA GLU A 76 -2.84 -1.57 -6.17
C GLU A 76 -2.57 -3.06 -6.45
N ASP A 77 -1.42 -3.40 -7.06
CA ASP A 77 -1.04 -4.76 -7.46
C ASP A 77 -2.05 -5.42 -8.41
N PRO A 78 -2.12 -4.96 -9.68
CA PRO A 78 -3.02 -5.52 -10.69
C PRO A 78 -2.65 -6.96 -11.10
N PHE A 79 -1.53 -7.51 -10.60
CA PHE A 79 -0.99 -8.80 -11.01
C PHE A 79 -1.45 -9.95 -10.10
N GLU A 80 -1.54 -9.70 -8.78
CA GLU A 80 -1.89 -10.73 -7.79
C GLU A 80 -3.12 -10.36 -6.94
N ASN A 81 -4.07 -9.60 -7.51
CA ASN A 81 -5.31 -9.17 -6.85
C ASN A 81 -5.07 -8.45 -5.52
N GLY A 82 -4.18 -7.45 -5.50
CA GLY A 82 -3.94 -6.64 -4.31
C GLY A 82 -3.11 -7.31 -3.22
N LYS A 83 -2.44 -8.43 -3.50
CA LYS A 83 -1.59 -9.12 -2.51
C LYS A 83 -0.42 -8.24 -2.04
N ASP A 84 0.08 -7.39 -2.92
CA ASP A 84 1.15 -6.43 -2.66
C ASP A 84 0.68 -4.98 -2.73
N ALA A 85 -0.64 -4.74 -2.68
CA ALA A 85 -1.22 -3.40 -2.74
C ALA A 85 -0.63 -2.48 -1.65
N ILE A 86 -0.36 -1.24 -2.05
CA ILE A 86 0.20 -0.20 -1.19
C ILE A 86 -0.91 0.79 -0.83
N PHE A 87 -1.09 1.03 0.47
CA PHE A 87 -2.12 1.92 0.99
C PHE A 87 -1.50 3.13 1.70
N GLY A 88 -2.12 4.30 1.55
CA GLY A 88 -1.79 5.49 2.35
C GLY A 88 -0.44 6.16 2.07
N LEU A 89 0.24 5.79 0.96
CA LEU A 89 1.56 6.31 0.58
C LEU A 89 1.53 7.08 -0.76
N ASP A 90 0.38 7.64 -1.14
CA ASP A 90 0.21 8.35 -2.41
C ASP A 90 1.23 9.47 -2.61
N LYS A 91 1.54 10.25 -1.56
CA LYS A 91 2.50 11.36 -1.63
C LYS A 91 3.94 10.89 -1.93
N PRO A 92 4.53 9.93 -1.19
CA PRO A 92 5.80 9.31 -1.57
C PRO A 92 5.80 8.66 -2.97
N LEU A 93 4.70 8.00 -3.35
CA LEU A 93 4.57 7.37 -4.68
C LEU A 93 4.50 8.43 -5.80
N MET A 94 3.87 9.58 -5.56
CA MET A 94 3.89 10.71 -6.48
C MET A 94 5.28 11.27 -6.67
N GLU A 95 6.08 11.39 -5.60
CA GLU A 95 7.48 11.81 -5.70
C GLU A 95 8.30 10.82 -6.53
N LEU A 96 8.10 9.52 -6.31
CA LEU A 96 8.72 8.45 -7.08
C LEU A 96 8.38 8.54 -8.58
N VAL A 97 7.10 8.69 -8.91
CA VAL A 97 6.67 8.78 -10.32
C VAL A 97 7.11 10.08 -10.97
N ARG A 98 7.13 11.21 -10.23
CA ARG A 98 7.70 12.47 -10.74
C ARG A 98 9.19 12.35 -11.06
N MET A 99 9.93 11.60 -10.25
CA MET A 99 11.34 11.31 -10.53
C MET A 99 11.47 10.52 -11.84
N PHE A 100 10.68 9.45 -12.02
CA PHE A 100 10.68 8.70 -13.29
C PHE A 100 10.28 9.57 -14.48
N GLN A 101 9.30 10.45 -14.32
CA GLN A 101 8.90 11.41 -15.35
C GLN A 101 10.03 12.36 -15.73
N SER A 102 10.74 12.90 -14.74
CA SER A 102 11.90 13.78 -14.94
C SER A 102 13.04 13.05 -15.65
N ALA A 103 13.31 11.80 -15.26
CA ALA A 103 14.36 10.98 -15.85
C ALA A 103 13.99 10.54 -17.28
N ALA A 104 12.73 10.22 -17.54
CA ALA A 104 12.20 9.92 -18.87
C ALA A 104 12.35 11.09 -19.85
N ARG A 105 12.39 12.33 -19.32
CA ARG A 105 12.62 13.57 -20.07
C ARG A 105 14.07 14.05 -20.08
N ARG A 106 15.00 13.28 -19.50
CA ARG A 106 16.45 13.59 -19.48
C ARG A 106 16.79 14.92 -18.79
N TYR A 107 16.11 15.24 -17.69
CA TYR A 107 16.38 16.46 -16.90
C TYR A 107 17.49 16.27 -15.84
N GLY A 108 18.31 15.23 -15.96
CA GLY A 108 19.48 14.97 -15.10
C GLY A 108 19.18 14.03 -13.92
N THR A 109 17.92 13.71 -13.64
CA THR A 109 17.52 12.76 -12.59
C THR A 109 17.87 11.31 -12.94
N GLU A 110 18.00 10.99 -14.23
CA GLU A 110 18.47 9.70 -14.74
C GLU A 110 19.91 9.37 -14.29
N ARG A 111 20.71 10.41 -13.96
CA ARG A 111 22.11 10.26 -13.56
C ARG A 111 22.33 9.98 -12.07
N ARG A 112 21.26 9.59 -11.35
CA ARG A 112 21.25 9.45 -9.89
C ARG A 112 20.65 8.12 -9.47
N VAL A 113 21.15 7.60 -8.35
CA VAL A 113 20.62 6.39 -7.72
C VAL A 113 19.36 6.73 -6.93
N LEU A 114 18.28 5.98 -7.15
CA LEU A 114 17.06 6.13 -6.35
C LEU A 114 17.25 5.43 -5.00
N LEU A 115 17.13 6.17 -3.89
CA LEU A 115 17.25 5.65 -2.55
C LEU A 115 15.91 5.69 -1.81
N LEU A 116 15.25 4.54 -1.68
CA LEU A 116 14.06 4.39 -0.84
C LEU A 116 14.49 4.25 0.62
N HIS A 117 14.09 5.20 1.45
CA HIS A 117 14.53 5.27 2.83
C HIS A 117 13.35 5.26 3.80
N GLY A 118 13.47 4.56 4.92
CA GLY A 118 12.48 4.63 5.99
C GLY A 118 12.49 3.41 6.90
N PRO A 119 11.58 3.31 7.88
CA PRO A 119 11.59 2.26 8.89
C PRO A 119 11.43 0.83 8.36
N VAL A 120 11.82 -0.16 9.14
CA VAL A 120 11.61 -1.57 8.76
C VAL A 120 10.12 -1.91 8.67
N GLY A 121 9.73 -2.73 7.69
CA GLY A 121 8.32 -3.08 7.51
C GLY A 121 7.45 -1.98 6.88
N THR A 122 8.05 -0.92 6.32
CA THR A 122 7.37 -0.05 5.33
C THR A 122 7.40 -0.68 3.93
N ALA A 123 6.70 -0.05 2.98
CA ALA A 123 6.48 -0.60 1.64
C ALA A 123 7.71 -0.59 0.70
N LYS A 124 8.92 -0.22 1.14
CA LYS A 124 10.12 -0.06 0.29
C LYS A 124 10.36 -1.22 -0.69
N SER A 125 10.61 -2.43 -0.17
CA SER A 125 10.83 -3.61 -1.02
C SER A 125 9.56 -4.05 -1.75
N THR A 126 8.38 -3.65 -1.27
CA THR A 126 7.11 -3.93 -1.97
C THR A 126 6.96 -3.06 -3.21
N ILE A 127 7.36 -1.78 -3.15
CA ILE A 127 7.43 -0.87 -4.30
C ILE A 127 8.35 -1.47 -5.37
N VAL A 128 9.57 -1.85 -5.00
CA VAL A 128 10.54 -2.39 -5.97
C VAL A 128 10.06 -3.71 -6.58
N ARG A 129 9.49 -4.61 -5.76
CA ARG A 129 8.87 -5.86 -6.25
C ARG A 129 7.72 -5.61 -7.22
N LEU A 130 6.88 -4.59 -7.00
CA LEU A 130 5.84 -4.21 -7.95
C LEU A 130 6.45 -3.68 -9.25
N LEU A 131 7.48 -2.81 -9.17
CA LEU A 131 8.19 -2.31 -10.35
C LEU A 131 8.80 -3.46 -11.19
N LYS A 132 9.38 -4.47 -10.55
CA LYS A 132 9.91 -5.68 -11.22
C LYS A 132 8.81 -6.47 -11.93
N LYS A 133 7.74 -6.81 -11.21
CA LYS A 133 6.55 -7.49 -11.77
C LYS A 133 5.96 -6.71 -12.95
N GLY A 134 5.82 -5.40 -12.77
CA GLY A 134 5.35 -4.49 -13.80
C GLY A 134 6.25 -4.49 -15.02
N THR A 135 7.57 -4.44 -14.83
CA THR A 135 8.55 -4.36 -15.92
C THR A 135 8.50 -5.64 -16.76
N GLU A 136 8.44 -6.80 -16.11
CA GLU A 136 8.23 -8.09 -16.76
C GLU A 136 6.89 -8.12 -17.52
N ALA A 137 5.78 -7.77 -16.87
CA ALA A 137 4.45 -7.80 -17.50
C ALA A 137 4.33 -6.81 -18.67
N TYR A 138 4.84 -5.60 -18.51
CA TYR A 138 4.82 -4.56 -19.54
C TYR A 138 5.68 -4.96 -20.74
N SER A 139 6.83 -5.59 -20.50
CA SER A 139 7.69 -6.13 -21.56
C SER A 139 7.01 -7.21 -22.41
N ARG A 140 5.88 -7.79 -21.98
CA ARG A 140 5.09 -8.76 -22.75
C ARG A 140 3.97 -8.12 -23.57
N THR A 141 3.69 -6.84 -23.35
CA THR A 141 2.67 -6.07 -24.09
C THR A 141 3.23 -5.50 -25.39
N GLU A 142 2.35 -5.10 -26.31
CA GLU A 142 2.74 -4.33 -27.50
C GLU A 142 3.33 -2.97 -27.13
N ALA A 143 2.74 -2.28 -26.15
CA ALA A 143 3.21 -0.97 -25.71
C ALA A 143 4.59 -1.02 -25.05
N GLY A 144 4.94 -2.11 -24.36
CA GLY A 144 6.23 -2.27 -23.70
C GLY A 144 7.27 -3.02 -24.51
N ARG A 145 7.09 -3.14 -25.83
CA ARG A 145 7.99 -3.93 -26.66
C ARG A 145 9.37 -3.32 -26.83
N LEU A 146 10.37 -4.20 -26.81
CA LEU A 146 11.79 -3.91 -26.96
C LEU A 146 12.50 -5.12 -27.59
N TYR A 147 13.65 -4.85 -28.21
CA TYR A 147 14.38 -5.81 -29.03
C TYR A 147 15.86 -5.84 -28.65
N THR A 148 16.50 -6.95 -28.98
CA THR A 148 17.95 -7.14 -28.92
C THR A 148 18.40 -7.96 -30.12
N PHE A 149 19.69 -8.28 -30.22
CA PHE A 149 20.23 -8.99 -31.38
C PHE A 149 21.20 -10.11 -31.00
N TYR A 150 21.45 -10.96 -31.99
CA TYR A 150 22.47 -11.99 -31.93
C TYR A 150 23.20 -12.09 -33.28
N TRP A 151 24.44 -12.57 -33.23
CA TRP A 151 25.29 -12.74 -34.39
C TRP A 151 25.15 -14.16 -34.95
N MET A 152 25.07 -14.27 -36.28
CA MET A 152 25.16 -15.51 -37.06
C MET A 152 26.43 -15.48 -37.92
N PRO A 153 27.63 -15.66 -37.33
CA PRO A 153 28.85 -15.69 -38.12
C PRO A 153 28.90 -16.96 -38.99
N ASP A 154 29.28 -16.82 -40.27
CA ASP A 154 29.36 -17.95 -41.20
C ASP A 154 30.26 -19.11 -40.71
N ASP A 155 29.82 -20.35 -40.99
CA ASP A 155 30.39 -21.65 -40.59
C ASP A 155 31.85 -21.90 -41.02
N ALA A 156 32.44 -21.06 -41.88
CA ALA A 156 33.70 -21.39 -42.55
C ALA A 156 34.94 -21.36 -41.65
N ASP A 157 34.83 -20.90 -40.39
CA ASP A 157 35.98 -20.35 -39.68
C ASP A 157 36.03 -20.64 -38.18
N LYS A 158 35.79 -21.89 -37.74
CA LYS A 158 36.07 -22.24 -36.34
C LYS A 158 36.38 -23.72 -36.12
N GLY A 159 37.37 -23.96 -35.25
CA GLY A 159 37.36 -25.11 -34.34
C GLY A 159 36.25 -24.97 -33.28
N GLY A 160 35.00 -24.80 -33.72
CA GLY A 160 33.79 -24.57 -32.95
C GLY A 160 32.64 -24.32 -33.94
N SER A 161 31.43 -24.78 -33.66
CA SER A 161 30.27 -24.61 -34.55
C SER A 161 30.07 -23.14 -35.00
N GLY A 162 29.46 -22.89 -36.17
CA GLY A 162 28.84 -21.60 -36.55
C GLY A 162 27.68 -21.22 -35.63
N GLU A 163 27.99 -21.18 -34.34
CA GLU A 163 27.06 -21.12 -33.24
C GLU A 163 26.68 -19.66 -33.03
N ARG A 164 25.37 -19.44 -33.07
CA ARG A 164 24.69 -18.23 -32.65
C ARG A 164 25.37 -17.63 -31.41
N MET A 165 25.76 -16.36 -31.50
CA MET A 165 26.26 -15.61 -30.35
C MET A 165 25.27 -14.52 -29.99
N ASP A 166 24.50 -14.73 -28.93
CA ASP A 166 23.63 -13.69 -28.37
C ASP A 166 24.46 -12.50 -27.85
N CYS A 167 23.92 -11.29 -28.00
CA CYS A 167 24.47 -10.12 -27.32
C CYS A 167 24.38 -10.35 -25.80
N PRO A 168 25.51 -10.40 -25.07
CA PRO A 168 25.51 -10.77 -23.66
C PRO A 168 24.96 -9.66 -22.76
N MET A 169 24.88 -8.43 -23.26
CA MET A 169 24.31 -7.27 -22.58
C MET A 169 22.88 -6.97 -23.02
N HIS A 170 22.30 -7.74 -23.94
CA HIS A 170 20.96 -7.49 -24.51
C HIS A 170 20.77 -6.05 -25.04
N GLU A 171 21.80 -5.52 -25.69
CA GLU A 171 21.87 -4.14 -26.18
C GLU A 171 20.78 -3.81 -27.20
N ASP A 172 20.50 -2.51 -27.35
CA ASP A 172 19.63 -2.01 -28.41
C ASP A 172 20.29 -2.27 -29.78
N PRO A 173 19.58 -2.86 -30.76
CA PRO A 173 20.14 -3.07 -32.09
C PRO A 173 20.58 -1.77 -32.77
N LEU A 174 20.05 -0.59 -32.40
CA LEU A 174 20.51 0.70 -32.93
C LEU A 174 22.00 0.97 -32.65
N HIS A 175 22.62 0.28 -31.68
CA HIS A 175 24.07 0.38 -31.45
C HIS A 175 24.91 -0.15 -32.61
N LEU A 176 24.33 -0.97 -33.51
CA LEU A 176 24.98 -1.47 -34.73
C LEU A 176 25.20 -0.38 -35.78
N ILE A 177 24.51 0.76 -35.67
CA ILE A 177 24.68 1.91 -36.55
C ILE A 177 25.99 2.62 -36.17
N PRO A 178 26.91 2.84 -37.14
CA PRO A 178 28.14 3.59 -36.91
C PRO A 178 27.86 4.98 -36.31
N PRO A 179 28.63 5.43 -35.30
CA PRO A 179 28.39 6.70 -34.60
C PRO A 179 28.21 7.91 -35.53
N GLU A 180 28.97 7.96 -36.62
CA GLU A 180 28.92 9.00 -37.65
C GLU A 180 27.58 9.09 -38.39
N PHE A 181 26.80 8.00 -38.47
CA PHE A 181 25.53 7.95 -39.19
C PHE A 181 24.32 8.16 -38.27
N ARG A 182 24.48 7.97 -36.95
CA ARG A 182 23.39 8.06 -35.98
C ARG A 182 22.64 9.40 -36.01
N PRO A 183 23.30 10.58 -36.08
CA PRO A 183 22.58 11.86 -36.10
C PRO A 183 21.61 12.00 -37.30
N ALA A 184 22.01 11.49 -38.46
CA ALA A 184 21.18 11.52 -39.65
C ALA A 184 19.96 10.60 -39.50
N ILE A 185 20.19 9.34 -39.11
CA ILE A 185 19.12 8.35 -38.91
C ILE A 185 18.16 8.77 -37.79
N GLN A 186 18.70 9.27 -36.67
CA GLN A 186 17.90 9.78 -35.55
C GLN A 186 17.01 10.95 -35.99
N SER A 187 17.54 11.87 -36.80
CA SER A 187 16.75 13.00 -37.32
C SER A 187 15.62 12.53 -38.23
N GLU A 188 15.88 11.53 -39.07
CA GLU A 188 14.87 10.94 -39.95
C GLU A 188 13.76 10.23 -39.17
N ILE A 189 14.13 9.38 -38.20
CA ILE A 189 13.16 8.71 -37.31
C ILE A 189 12.34 9.78 -36.57
N ASN A 190 12.98 10.74 -35.91
CA ASN A 190 12.29 11.71 -35.06
C ASN A 190 11.43 12.73 -35.84
N ALA A 191 11.66 12.94 -37.13
CA ALA A 191 10.90 13.92 -37.93
C ALA A 191 9.40 13.57 -38.04
N GLY A 192 9.06 12.28 -37.99
CA GLY A 192 7.68 11.80 -38.10
C GLY A 192 6.90 11.74 -36.79
N HIS A 193 7.53 12.05 -35.65
CA HIS A 193 7.00 11.71 -34.32
C HIS A 193 6.95 12.89 -33.34
N PRO A 194 5.98 12.91 -32.42
CA PRO A 194 5.87 13.95 -31.40
C PRO A 194 7.08 13.94 -30.47
N GLU A 195 7.35 15.08 -29.82
CA GLU A 195 8.51 15.25 -28.94
C GLU A 195 8.61 14.16 -27.85
N ALA A 196 7.47 13.73 -27.31
CA ALA A 196 7.39 12.68 -26.29
C ALA A 196 7.82 11.29 -26.78
N GLU A 197 7.84 11.05 -28.09
CA GLU A 197 8.20 9.75 -28.70
C GLU A 197 9.57 9.79 -29.39
N ARG A 198 10.28 10.91 -29.32
CA ARG A 198 11.61 11.04 -29.91
C ARG A 198 12.62 10.17 -29.19
N ILE A 199 13.52 9.59 -29.97
CA ILE A 199 14.60 8.73 -29.48
C ILE A 199 15.95 9.43 -29.61
N GLU A 200 16.90 8.96 -28.81
CA GLU A 200 18.31 9.34 -28.88
C GLU A 200 19.15 8.06 -28.90
N ILE A 201 20.06 7.93 -29.87
CA ILE A 201 20.88 6.73 -30.05
C ILE A 201 22.21 6.92 -29.32
N GLU A 202 22.25 6.48 -28.07
CA GLU A 202 23.42 6.60 -27.17
C GLU A 202 24.07 5.24 -26.91
N GLY A 203 25.32 5.26 -26.45
CA GLY A 203 26.08 4.07 -26.08
C GLY A 203 26.74 3.34 -27.26
N ASP A 204 27.68 2.46 -26.95
CA ASP A 204 28.43 1.66 -27.93
C ASP A 204 28.19 0.16 -27.74
N LEU A 205 28.58 -0.63 -28.75
CA LEU A 205 28.59 -2.08 -28.65
C LEU A 205 29.51 -2.55 -27.51
N CYS A 206 29.01 -3.49 -26.70
CA CYS A 206 29.78 -4.11 -25.63
C CYS A 206 31.04 -4.81 -26.19
N PRO A 207 32.08 -5.05 -25.37
CA PRO A 207 33.37 -5.56 -25.84
C PRO A 207 33.26 -6.82 -26.72
N ALA A 208 32.37 -7.75 -26.37
CA ALA A 208 32.18 -8.99 -27.11
C ALA A 208 31.51 -8.76 -28.48
N CYS A 209 30.44 -7.95 -28.54
CA CYS A 209 29.76 -7.57 -29.78
C CYS A 209 30.67 -6.73 -30.69
N ARG A 210 31.40 -5.78 -30.13
CA ARG A 210 32.36 -4.93 -30.85
C ARG A 210 33.48 -5.75 -31.47
N PHE A 211 33.98 -6.78 -30.77
CA PHE A 211 34.98 -7.68 -31.32
C PHE A 211 34.48 -8.42 -32.57
N ILE A 212 33.25 -8.97 -32.51
CA ILE A 212 32.65 -9.64 -33.67
C ILE A 212 32.41 -8.65 -34.81
N PHE A 213 31.81 -7.50 -34.53
CA PHE A 213 31.55 -6.45 -35.51
C PHE A 213 32.82 -6.05 -36.26
N ASN A 214 33.91 -5.74 -35.55
CA ASN A 214 35.18 -5.36 -36.17
C ASN A 214 35.77 -6.46 -37.03
N ARG A 215 35.70 -7.73 -36.59
CA ARG A 215 36.21 -8.87 -37.35
C ARG A 215 35.41 -9.08 -38.64
N LEU A 216 34.09 -9.00 -38.57
CA LEU A 216 33.22 -9.13 -39.74
C LEU A 216 33.44 -7.95 -40.71
N LEU A 217 33.58 -6.73 -40.19
CA LEU A 217 33.84 -5.55 -41.01
C LEU A 217 35.18 -5.65 -41.76
N GLN A 218 36.23 -6.16 -41.10
CA GLN A 218 37.51 -6.43 -41.75
C GLN A 218 37.38 -7.47 -42.86
N LYS A 219 36.64 -8.56 -42.62
CA LYS A 219 36.38 -9.59 -43.64
C LYS A 219 35.57 -9.06 -44.82
N ALA A 220 34.61 -8.19 -44.55
CA ALA A 220 33.78 -7.52 -45.55
C ALA A 220 34.50 -6.36 -46.27
N GLY A 221 35.81 -6.15 -46.02
CA GLY A 221 36.56 -5.06 -46.65
C GLY A 221 36.04 -3.66 -46.29
N GLY A 222 35.39 -3.51 -45.13
CA GLY A 222 34.78 -2.26 -44.70
C GLY A 222 33.32 -2.07 -45.10
N ASN A 223 32.69 -3.03 -45.78
CA ASN A 223 31.27 -2.95 -46.11
C ASN A 223 30.39 -3.27 -44.88
N TRP A 224 29.82 -2.23 -44.28
CA TRP A 224 28.91 -2.37 -43.12
C TRP A 224 27.66 -3.19 -43.44
N MET A 225 27.14 -3.12 -44.66
CA MET A 225 25.92 -3.82 -45.04
C MET A 225 26.08 -5.35 -44.92
N ASP A 226 27.22 -5.86 -45.37
CA ASP A 226 27.55 -7.29 -45.28
C ASP A 226 27.65 -7.76 -43.82
N VAL A 227 28.07 -6.89 -42.91
CA VAL A 227 28.14 -7.20 -41.46
C VAL A 227 26.73 -7.31 -40.88
N VAL A 228 25.86 -6.36 -41.20
CA VAL A 228 24.49 -6.29 -40.66
C VAL A 228 23.61 -7.44 -41.17
N HIS A 229 23.85 -7.94 -42.38
CA HIS A 229 23.16 -9.13 -42.88
C HIS A 229 23.44 -10.41 -42.05
N GLN A 230 24.56 -10.44 -41.32
CA GLN A 230 24.92 -11.51 -40.38
C GLN A 230 24.34 -11.31 -38.98
N VAL A 231 23.49 -10.31 -38.78
CA VAL A 231 22.77 -10.06 -37.54
C VAL A 231 21.32 -10.48 -37.67
N ARG A 232 20.77 -11.02 -36.59
CA ARG A 232 19.33 -11.19 -36.41
C ARG A 232 18.87 -10.45 -35.18
N VAL A 233 17.77 -9.73 -35.33
CA VAL A 233 17.10 -9.02 -34.24
C VAL A 233 15.99 -9.91 -33.72
N ARG A 234 15.81 -9.93 -32.40
CA ARG A 234 14.77 -10.68 -31.73
C ARG A 234 14.08 -9.87 -30.66
N ARG A 235 12.85 -10.25 -30.37
CA ARG A 235 12.10 -9.71 -29.24
C ARG A 235 12.82 -10.03 -27.92
N LEU A 236 12.93 -9.03 -27.05
CA LEU A 236 13.48 -9.18 -25.69
C LEU A 236 12.35 -9.10 -24.66
N LEU A 237 12.17 -10.17 -23.89
CA LEU A 237 11.28 -10.21 -22.74
C LEU A 237 12.11 -10.07 -21.48
N LEU A 238 11.68 -9.19 -20.57
CA LEU A 238 12.33 -9.00 -19.28
C LEU A 238 11.79 -10.03 -18.29
N SER A 239 12.67 -10.59 -17.45
CA SER A 239 12.33 -11.67 -16.52
C SER A 239 13.28 -11.64 -15.34
N GLU A 240 12.73 -11.49 -14.13
CA GLU A 240 13.52 -11.60 -12.90
C GLU A 240 14.02 -13.04 -12.71
N LYS A 241 13.19 -14.03 -13.03
CA LYS A 241 13.51 -15.45 -12.84
C LYS A 241 14.61 -15.94 -13.77
N ASP A 242 14.60 -15.45 -15.01
CA ASP A 242 15.59 -15.82 -16.01
C ASP A 242 16.81 -14.86 -16.00
N ARG A 243 16.85 -13.89 -15.08
CA ARG A 243 17.90 -12.86 -14.96
C ARG A 243 18.11 -12.10 -16.28
N ILE A 244 17.03 -11.51 -16.81
CA ILE A 244 17.03 -10.71 -18.05
C ILE A 244 16.39 -9.34 -17.77
N GLY A 245 17.20 -8.28 -17.79
CA GLY A 245 16.83 -6.89 -17.52
C GLY A 245 16.31 -6.60 -16.11
N ILE A 246 16.36 -7.57 -15.19
CA ILE A 246 15.99 -7.37 -13.79
C ILE A 246 17.08 -8.01 -12.92
N GLY A 247 17.89 -7.17 -12.29
CA GLY A 247 18.97 -7.56 -11.38
C GLY A 247 18.59 -7.35 -9.92
N THR A 248 19.17 -8.15 -9.02
CA THR A 248 18.98 -8.00 -7.57
C THR A 248 20.28 -8.27 -6.84
N PHE A 249 20.84 -7.23 -6.24
CA PHE A 249 21.99 -7.34 -5.40
C PHE A 249 21.59 -7.31 -3.91
N GLN A 250 22.06 -8.32 -3.17
CA GLN A 250 21.93 -8.38 -1.72
C GLN A 250 23.32 -8.46 -1.09
N PRO A 251 23.70 -7.50 -0.21
CA PRO A 251 24.98 -7.52 0.46
C PRO A 251 25.08 -8.75 1.35
N LYS A 252 26.13 -9.55 1.12
CA LYS A 252 26.62 -10.55 2.07
C LYS A 252 27.58 -9.87 3.04
N ASP A 253 28.21 -10.64 3.94
CA ASP A 253 29.25 -10.15 4.84
C ASP A 253 30.26 -9.26 4.08
N GLU A 254 30.49 -8.03 4.56
CA GLU A 254 31.28 -6.97 3.89
C GLU A 254 32.65 -7.49 3.44
N LYS A 255 33.26 -8.41 4.21
CA LYS A 255 34.58 -8.99 3.92
C LYS A 255 34.62 -9.96 2.73
N ASN A 256 33.47 -10.44 2.28
CA ASN A 256 33.35 -11.45 1.24
C ASN A 256 32.67 -10.92 -0.04
N GLN A 257 32.58 -9.60 -0.20
CA GLN A 257 32.00 -9.00 -1.40
C GLN A 257 33.09 -8.83 -2.48
N ASP A 258 32.84 -9.31 -3.70
CA ASP A 258 33.69 -9.06 -4.88
C ASP A 258 32.96 -8.20 -5.92
N SER A 259 33.62 -7.15 -6.41
CA SER A 259 33.15 -6.25 -7.48
C SER A 259 32.72 -6.98 -8.76
N THR A 260 33.22 -8.20 -8.97
CA THR A 260 32.79 -9.08 -10.07
C THR A 260 31.31 -9.47 -9.98
N GLU A 261 30.71 -9.49 -8.77
CA GLU A 261 29.27 -9.73 -8.61
C GLU A 261 28.42 -8.61 -9.27
N LEU A 262 28.98 -7.41 -9.47
CA LEU A 262 28.31 -6.32 -10.19
C LEU A 262 28.63 -6.26 -11.68
N THR A 263 29.89 -6.53 -12.05
CA THR A 263 30.42 -6.20 -13.40
C THR A 263 30.81 -7.42 -14.24
N GLY A 264 30.71 -8.63 -13.68
CA GLY A 264 31.08 -9.89 -14.33
C GLY A 264 32.52 -10.33 -14.07
N ASP A 265 32.89 -11.52 -14.54
CA ASP A 265 34.24 -12.07 -14.42
C ASP A 265 34.70 -12.85 -15.67
N ILE A 266 35.99 -13.16 -15.71
CA ILE A 266 36.63 -13.95 -16.76
C ILE A 266 36.22 -15.42 -16.65
N ASN A 267 35.82 -16.01 -17.77
CA ASN A 267 35.47 -17.41 -17.88
C ASN A 267 36.69 -18.24 -18.31
N TYR A 268 37.33 -18.88 -17.34
CA TYR A 268 38.51 -19.73 -17.57
C TYR A 268 38.29 -20.88 -18.56
N ARG A 269 37.06 -21.39 -18.71
CA ARG A 269 36.77 -22.43 -19.72
C ARG A 269 36.83 -21.85 -21.13
N LYS A 270 36.20 -20.68 -21.34
CA LYS A 270 36.23 -19.98 -22.63
C LYS A 270 37.63 -19.47 -22.98
N ILE A 271 38.52 -19.23 -22.00
CA ILE A 271 39.93 -18.95 -22.28
C ILE A 271 40.60 -20.11 -23.00
N ALA A 272 40.29 -21.36 -22.62
CA ALA A 272 40.85 -22.53 -23.31
C ALA A 272 40.35 -22.64 -24.77
N GLU A 273 39.13 -22.17 -25.05
CA GLU A 273 38.53 -22.14 -26.39
C GLU A 273 39.09 -21.00 -27.25
N TYR A 274 39.21 -19.79 -26.69
CA TYR A 274 39.62 -18.59 -27.43
C TYR A 274 41.10 -18.24 -27.33
N GLY A 275 41.84 -18.92 -26.45
CA GLY A 275 43.29 -18.85 -26.31
C GLY A 275 43.82 -17.67 -25.48
N SER A 276 42.98 -16.74 -25.01
CA SER A 276 43.42 -15.59 -24.22
C SER A 276 42.34 -15.07 -23.28
N ASP A 277 42.78 -14.60 -22.10
CA ASP A 277 41.97 -13.85 -21.13
C ASP A 277 41.68 -12.40 -21.56
N SER A 278 42.32 -11.95 -22.64
CA SER A 278 42.10 -10.64 -23.27
C SER A 278 41.09 -10.70 -24.43
N ASP A 279 40.58 -11.89 -24.78
CA ASP A 279 39.47 -12.03 -25.72
C ASP A 279 38.15 -11.72 -24.99
N PRO A 280 37.40 -10.68 -25.40
CA PRO A 280 36.17 -10.29 -24.70
C PRO A 280 35.06 -11.33 -24.75
N ARG A 281 35.13 -12.31 -25.66
CA ARG A 281 34.18 -13.44 -25.70
C ARG A 281 34.43 -14.44 -24.57
N ALA A 282 35.62 -14.42 -23.96
CA ALA A 282 35.95 -15.18 -22.77
C ALA A 282 35.51 -14.50 -21.47
N PHE A 283 34.88 -13.33 -21.52
CA PHE A 283 34.29 -12.67 -20.35
C PHE A 283 32.83 -13.07 -20.17
N ASN A 284 32.39 -13.30 -18.93
CA ASN A 284 30.99 -13.45 -18.59
C ASN A 284 30.44 -12.09 -18.16
N PHE A 285 29.46 -11.59 -18.91
CA PHE A 285 28.71 -10.38 -18.55
C PHE A 285 27.49 -10.79 -17.72
N ASP A 286 27.74 -11.35 -16.53
CA ASP A 286 26.72 -11.93 -15.65
C ASP A 286 26.65 -11.26 -14.27
N GLY A 287 27.35 -10.14 -14.10
CA GLY A 287 27.18 -9.27 -12.94
C GLY A 287 25.78 -8.64 -12.91
N GLU A 288 25.33 -8.22 -11.73
CA GLU A 288 23.96 -7.72 -11.55
C GLU A 288 23.67 -6.46 -12.41
N LEU A 289 24.67 -5.61 -12.68
CA LEU A 289 24.54 -4.45 -13.59
C LEU A 289 24.60 -4.85 -15.07
N ASN A 290 25.17 -6.02 -15.40
CA ASN A 290 25.08 -6.57 -16.76
C ASN A 290 23.68 -7.12 -17.02
N ILE A 291 23.16 -7.86 -16.05
CA ILE A 291 21.86 -8.53 -16.11
C ILE A 291 20.71 -7.54 -16.17
N ALA A 292 20.78 -6.47 -15.38
CA ALA A 292 19.72 -5.48 -15.29
C ALA A 292 19.64 -4.53 -16.50
N ASN A 293 20.57 -4.64 -17.46
CA ASN A 293 20.58 -3.82 -18.65
C ASN A 293 19.23 -3.89 -19.38
N ARG A 294 18.75 -2.73 -19.85
CA ARG A 294 17.43 -2.49 -20.44
C ARG A 294 16.25 -2.59 -19.45
N GLY A 295 16.50 -2.65 -18.14
CA GLY A 295 15.45 -2.65 -17.13
C GLY A 295 15.89 -2.02 -15.81
N LEU A 296 15.94 -2.79 -14.73
CA LEU A 296 16.21 -2.24 -13.40
C LEU A 296 17.03 -3.17 -12.51
N VAL A 297 17.81 -2.57 -11.61
CA VAL A 297 18.57 -3.28 -10.58
C VAL A 297 18.11 -2.84 -9.20
N GLU A 298 17.82 -3.80 -8.33
CA GLU A 298 17.53 -3.57 -6.90
C GLU A 298 18.79 -3.79 -6.05
N PHE A 299 19.13 -2.81 -5.21
CA PHE A 299 20.13 -2.95 -4.16
C PHE A 299 19.44 -3.00 -2.78
N ILE A 300 19.37 -4.21 -2.22
CA ILE A 300 18.79 -4.47 -0.91
C ILE A 300 19.75 -3.98 0.17
N GLU A 301 19.31 -3.07 1.04
CA GLU A 301 20.19 -2.49 2.08
C GLU A 301 21.48 -1.88 1.50
N ILE A 302 21.35 -1.08 0.43
CA ILE A 302 22.46 -0.47 -0.34
C ILE A 302 23.54 0.23 0.50
N LEU A 303 23.17 0.69 1.70
CA LEU A 303 24.11 1.35 2.61
C LEU A 303 25.00 0.39 3.40
N LYS A 304 24.77 -0.92 3.32
CA LYS A 304 25.67 -1.96 3.87
C LYS A 304 26.71 -2.45 2.84
N LEU A 305 26.75 -1.84 1.66
CA LEU A 305 27.78 -2.13 0.67
C LEU A 305 29.15 -1.65 1.16
N ASP A 306 30.18 -2.42 0.81
CA ASP A 306 31.55 -1.92 0.96
C ASP A 306 31.76 -0.67 0.08
N VAL A 307 32.62 0.24 0.54
CA VAL A 307 32.91 1.51 -0.13
C VAL A 307 33.39 1.30 -1.57
N ALA A 308 34.10 0.21 -1.86
CA ALA A 308 34.55 -0.12 -3.21
C ALA A 308 33.39 -0.22 -4.21
N PHE A 309 32.27 -0.84 -3.82
CA PHE A 309 31.08 -1.01 -4.66
C PHE A 309 30.35 0.31 -4.91
N LEU A 310 30.45 1.26 -3.98
CA LEU A 310 29.86 2.58 -4.17
C LEU A 310 30.48 3.28 -5.37
N TYR A 311 31.79 3.13 -5.63
CA TYR A 311 32.41 3.75 -6.81
C TYR A 311 31.89 3.18 -8.13
N ASP A 312 31.70 1.87 -8.21
CA ASP A 312 31.13 1.21 -9.40
C ASP A 312 29.68 1.66 -9.60
N LEU A 313 28.88 1.68 -8.53
CA LEU A 313 27.49 2.16 -8.54
C LEU A 313 27.39 3.63 -8.99
N LEU A 314 28.28 4.47 -8.49
CA LEU A 314 28.29 5.89 -8.84
C LEU A 314 28.72 6.14 -10.28
N THR A 315 29.63 5.33 -10.81
CA THR A 315 30.01 5.37 -12.23
C THR A 315 28.86 4.89 -13.10
N ALA A 316 28.22 3.79 -12.72
CA ALA A 316 27.03 3.24 -13.36
C ALA A 316 25.89 4.25 -13.42
N SER A 317 25.61 4.96 -12.32
CA SER A 317 24.53 5.94 -12.30
C SER A 317 24.87 7.21 -13.10
N GLN A 318 26.10 7.72 -13.04
CA GLN A 318 26.45 9.01 -13.64
C GLN A 318 26.80 8.95 -15.12
N GLU A 319 27.63 7.96 -15.48
CA GLU A 319 28.17 7.81 -16.82
C GLU A 319 27.36 6.81 -17.65
N HIS A 320 26.40 6.11 -17.03
CA HIS A 320 25.67 5.00 -17.65
C HIS A 320 26.63 3.94 -18.18
N LYS A 321 27.71 3.68 -17.43
CA LYS A 321 28.80 2.78 -17.81
C LYS A 321 29.28 1.95 -16.63
N ILE A 322 29.67 0.72 -16.94
CA ILE A 322 30.38 -0.17 -16.02
C ILE A 322 31.77 -0.47 -16.58
N LYS A 323 32.69 -0.86 -15.69
CA LYS A 323 34.08 -1.21 -16.05
C LYS A 323 34.35 -2.70 -15.83
N PRO A 324 34.09 -3.55 -16.82
CA PRO A 324 34.49 -4.95 -16.75
C PRO A 324 36.01 -5.07 -16.62
N LYS A 325 36.46 -6.01 -15.78
CA LYS A 325 37.88 -6.25 -15.52
C LYS A 325 38.62 -6.56 -16.82
N LYS A 326 39.74 -5.86 -17.08
CA LYS A 326 40.58 -5.94 -18.30
C LYS A 326 39.96 -5.44 -19.61
N PHE A 327 38.68 -5.05 -19.65
CA PHE A 327 38.02 -4.59 -20.87
C PHE A 327 37.68 -3.10 -20.84
N ALA A 328 37.24 -2.56 -21.98
CA ALA A 328 36.77 -1.18 -22.08
C ALA A 328 35.49 -0.97 -21.25
N HIS A 329 35.19 0.29 -20.93
CA HIS A 329 33.89 0.63 -20.34
C HIS A 329 32.76 0.15 -21.25
N THR A 330 31.70 -0.36 -20.65
CA THR A 330 30.52 -0.89 -21.34
C THR A 330 29.32 -0.06 -20.93
N ASP A 331 28.57 0.44 -21.91
CA ASP A 331 27.35 1.21 -21.67
C ASP A 331 26.24 0.33 -21.09
N ILE A 332 25.43 0.92 -20.21
CA ILE A 332 24.25 0.32 -19.57
C ILE A 332 23.07 1.29 -19.62
N ASP A 333 21.88 0.75 -19.78
CA ASP A 333 20.59 1.44 -19.78
C ASP A 333 19.69 0.80 -18.73
N GLU A 334 19.76 1.26 -17.49
CA GLU A 334 19.02 0.67 -16.38
C GLU A 334 18.66 1.69 -15.30
N VAL A 335 17.62 1.35 -14.54
CA VAL A 335 17.22 2.11 -13.34
C VAL A 335 17.83 1.46 -12.11
N ILE A 336 18.66 2.22 -11.38
CA ILE A 336 19.30 1.77 -10.14
C ILE A 336 18.46 2.19 -8.93
N ILE A 337 17.90 1.21 -8.21
CA ILE A 337 17.06 1.44 -7.03
C ILE A 337 17.66 0.75 -5.82
N GLY A 338 18.10 1.53 -4.84
CA GLY A 338 18.50 1.04 -3.52
C GLY A 338 17.44 1.29 -2.47
N HIS A 339 17.38 0.44 -1.47
CA HIS A 339 16.56 0.72 -0.28
C HIS A 339 17.35 0.54 1.01
N THR A 340 17.09 1.37 2.01
CA THR A 340 17.79 1.33 3.31
C THR A 340 16.86 1.62 4.48
N ASN A 341 17.32 1.32 5.70
CA ASN A 341 16.61 1.61 6.94
C ASN A 341 17.20 2.86 7.64
N GLU A 342 16.46 3.39 8.61
CA GLU A 342 16.86 4.60 9.36
C GLU A 342 18.19 4.43 10.11
N ALA A 343 18.43 3.26 10.71
CA ALA A 343 19.61 3.02 11.52
C ALA A 343 20.89 3.04 10.67
N GLU A 344 20.88 2.35 9.53
CA GLU A 344 22.02 2.36 8.58
C GLU A 344 22.22 3.74 7.98
N TYR A 345 21.14 4.42 7.59
CA TYR A 345 21.23 5.79 7.08
C TYR A 345 21.90 6.73 8.09
N ARG A 346 21.47 6.72 9.36
CA ARG A 346 22.09 7.54 10.42
C ARG A 346 23.54 7.19 10.69
N ARG A 347 23.89 5.90 10.67
CA ARG A 347 25.27 5.44 10.89
C ARG A 347 26.24 6.05 9.90
N LEU A 348 25.79 6.27 8.66
CA LEU A 348 26.65 6.68 7.55
C LEU A 348 26.59 8.19 7.27
N LEU A 349 25.60 8.93 7.79
CA LEU A 349 25.51 10.39 7.65
C LEU A 349 26.75 11.15 8.14
N ASN A 350 27.53 10.57 9.07
CA ASN A 350 28.73 11.20 9.65
C ASN A 350 30.02 10.87 8.88
N ASN A 351 29.93 10.17 7.75
CA ASN A 351 31.07 9.71 6.97
C ASN A 351 31.29 10.59 5.73
N GLU A 352 32.50 11.12 5.50
CA GLU A 352 32.82 11.95 4.32
C GLU A 352 32.55 11.23 2.99
N TYR A 353 32.74 9.91 2.93
CA TYR A 353 32.43 9.11 1.74
C TYR A 353 30.94 9.12 1.36
N MET A 354 30.04 9.42 2.32
CA MET A 354 28.62 9.58 2.04
C MET A 354 28.28 10.91 1.36
N GLU A 355 29.16 11.91 1.37
CA GLU A 355 28.90 13.18 0.69
C GLU A 355 28.75 12.96 -0.83
N ALA A 356 29.67 12.18 -1.42
CA ALA A 356 29.61 11.81 -2.84
C ALA A 356 28.36 10.99 -3.20
N LEU A 357 27.95 10.05 -2.34
CA LEU A 357 26.74 9.25 -2.57
C LEU A 357 25.47 10.08 -2.35
N ARG A 358 25.47 11.02 -1.41
CA ARG A 358 24.33 11.91 -1.11
C ARG A 358 24.00 12.83 -2.29
N ASP A 359 25.02 13.43 -2.92
CA ASP A 359 24.81 14.28 -4.10
C ASP A 359 24.34 13.49 -5.32
N ARG A 360 24.68 12.20 -5.37
CA ARG A 360 24.39 11.28 -6.47
C ARG A 360 23.18 10.39 -6.20
N THR A 361 22.46 10.61 -5.10
CA THR A 361 21.22 9.89 -4.78
C THR A 361 20.02 10.84 -4.79
N ILE A 362 18.87 10.29 -5.19
CA ILE A 362 17.56 10.91 -4.95
C ILE A 362 16.92 10.10 -3.83
N LYS A 363 16.88 10.69 -2.64
CA LYS A 363 16.27 10.06 -1.47
C LYS A 363 14.76 10.29 -1.50
N ILE A 364 13.98 9.22 -1.37
CA ILE A 364 12.52 9.27 -1.15
C ILE A 364 12.19 8.61 0.19
N ASP A 365 11.55 9.37 1.07
CA ASP A 365 11.10 8.89 2.38
C ASP A 365 9.82 8.05 2.23
N ILE A 366 9.88 6.79 2.67
CA ILE A 366 8.77 5.84 2.71
C ILE A 366 8.42 5.58 4.19
N PRO A 367 7.59 6.45 4.81
CA PRO A 367 7.18 6.33 6.20
C PRO A 367 6.19 5.18 6.41
N TYR A 368 5.89 4.87 7.66
CA TYR A 368 4.67 4.15 8.00
C TYR A 368 3.44 5.00 7.69
N VAL A 369 2.31 4.34 7.42
CA VAL A 369 1.03 5.00 7.23
C VAL A 369 0.60 5.71 8.51
N THR A 370 0.13 6.94 8.36
CA THR A 370 -0.33 7.84 9.45
C THR A 370 -1.84 8.05 9.45
N ARG A 371 -2.57 7.48 8.48
CA ARG A 371 -4.02 7.48 8.41
C ARG A 371 -4.58 6.16 8.93
N PHE A 372 -5.56 6.24 9.81
CA PHE A 372 -6.17 5.09 10.46
C PHE A 372 -6.82 4.15 9.43
N GLY A 373 -7.65 4.68 8.52
CA GLY A 373 -8.37 3.87 7.54
C GLY A 373 -7.46 3.11 6.58
N ASP A 374 -6.27 3.63 6.26
CA ASP A 374 -5.32 2.93 5.39
C ASP A 374 -4.53 1.85 6.14
N GLU A 375 -4.24 2.05 7.42
CA GLU A 375 -3.60 1.02 8.24
C GLU A 375 -4.53 -0.19 8.45
N VAL A 376 -5.85 0.04 8.57
CA VAL A 376 -6.84 -1.05 8.61
C VAL A 376 -6.77 -1.91 7.35
N LYS A 377 -6.72 -1.29 6.15
CA LYS A 377 -6.61 -2.01 4.86
C LYS A 377 -5.36 -2.89 4.78
N ILE A 378 -4.24 -2.44 5.36
CA ILE A 378 -3.00 -3.24 5.43
C ILE A 378 -3.25 -4.57 6.15
N TYR A 379 -4.02 -4.56 7.25
CA TYR A 379 -4.33 -5.77 7.99
C TYR A 379 -5.43 -6.59 7.34
N GLU A 380 -6.50 -5.96 6.84
CA GLU A 380 -7.61 -6.66 6.15
C GLU A 380 -7.13 -7.49 4.96
N ARG A 381 -6.07 -7.05 4.28
CA ARG A 381 -5.44 -7.80 3.18
C ARG A 381 -5.06 -9.24 3.59
N ASP A 382 -4.49 -9.41 4.78
CA ASP A 382 -3.98 -10.69 5.27
C ASP A 382 -4.94 -11.38 6.26
N PHE A 383 -5.70 -10.58 7.02
CA PHE A 383 -6.59 -11.01 8.09
C PHE A 383 -8.06 -10.81 7.72
N ASN A 384 -8.56 -11.61 6.78
CA ASN A 384 -9.96 -11.61 6.37
C ASN A 384 -10.54 -13.02 6.35
N ALA A 385 -11.86 -13.13 6.19
CA ALA A 385 -12.59 -14.40 6.21
C ALA A 385 -12.16 -15.41 5.13
N ARG A 386 -11.49 -14.97 4.04
CA ARG A 386 -10.99 -15.88 3.00
C ARG A 386 -9.65 -16.53 3.39
N ARG A 387 -8.78 -15.79 4.09
CA ARG A 387 -7.45 -16.26 4.49
C ARG A 387 -7.44 -16.88 5.89
N VAL A 388 -8.21 -16.33 6.81
CA VAL A 388 -8.35 -16.83 8.18
C VAL A 388 -9.55 -17.79 8.23
N VAL A 389 -9.29 -19.05 7.88
CA VAL A 389 -10.32 -20.09 7.83
C VAL A 389 -10.49 -20.73 9.21
N GLY A 390 -11.74 -20.93 9.63
CA GLY A 390 -12.08 -21.64 10.87
C GLY A 390 -12.02 -20.79 12.13
N LYS A 391 -11.64 -19.51 12.04
CA LYS A 391 -11.71 -18.55 13.15
C LYS A 391 -12.37 -17.25 12.71
N HIS A 392 -13.28 -16.76 13.53
CA HIS A 392 -13.92 -15.47 13.32
C HIS A 392 -13.04 -14.34 13.90
N ILE A 393 -12.82 -13.28 13.12
CA ILE A 393 -12.20 -12.05 13.62
C ILE A 393 -13.34 -11.14 14.05
N ALA A 394 -13.45 -10.86 15.35
CA ALA A 394 -14.53 -10.04 15.87
C ALA A 394 -14.42 -8.60 15.32
N PRO A 395 -15.56 -7.89 15.15
CA PRO A 395 -15.58 -6.49 14.77
C PRO A 395 -14.63 -5.63 15.62
N HIS A 396 -14.07 -4.59 15.01
CA HIS A 396 -13.13 -3.63 15.61
C HIS A 396 -11.76 -4.21 15.98
N THR A 397 -11.48 -5.50 15.74
CA THR A 397 -10.19 -6.11 16.10
C THR A 397 -9.03 -5.50 15.31
N LEU A 398 -9.19 -5.34 14.00
CA LEU A 398 -8.14 -4.77 13.15
C LEU A 398 -8.04 -3.26 13.35
N GLU A 399 -9.20 -2.62 13.54
CA GLU A 399 -9.36 -1.20 13.79
C GLU A 399 -8.64 -0.77 15.06
N ILE A 400 -8.84 -1.45 16.20
CA ILE A 400 -8.14 -1.10 17.44
C ILE A 400 -6.63 -1.33 17.33
N ALA A 401 -6.20 -2.35 16.56
CA ALA A 401 -4.79 -2.58 16.27
C ALA A 401 -4.19 -1.41 15.44
N ALA A 402 -4.90 -1.00 14.39
CA ALA A 402 -4.52 0.10 13.51
C ALA A 402 -4.49 1.43 14.27
N LEU A 403 -5.50 1.69 15.10
CA LEU A 403 -5.59 2.87 15.94
C LEU A 403 -4.35 2.99 16.84
N TRP A 404 -4.00 1.93 17.56
CA TRP A 404 -2.82 1.93 18.42
C TRP A 404 -1.51 2.10 17.62
N ALA A 405 -1.40 1.40 16.49
CA ALA A 405 -0.23 1.50 15.62
C ALA A 405 -0.04 2.93 15.10
N VAL A 406 -1.10 3.57 14.57
CA VAL A 406 -1.04 4.96 14.08
C VAL A 406 -0.75 5.94 15.21
N LEU A 407 -1.38 5.81 16.38
CA LEU A 407 -1.07 6.64 17.55
C LEU A 407 0.43 6.59 17.91
N SER A 408 1.06 5.42 17.79
CA SER A 408 2.50 5.28 18.07
C SER A 408 3.42 5.98 17.05
N ARG A 409 2.89 6.37 15.88
CA ARG A 409 3.62 6.93 14.74
C ARG A 409 3.43 8.43 14.56
N LEU A 410 2.41 8.99 15.21
CA LEU A 410 2.14 10.42 15.17
C LEU A 410 3.03 11.18 16.16
N GLU A 411 3.41 12.40 15.77
CA GLU A 411 4.08 13.34 16.67
C GLU A 411 3.04 14.04 17.55
N GLU A 412 3.41 14.32 18.80
CA GLU A 412 2.56 15.07 19.72
C GLU A 412 2.21 16.44 19.11
N PRO A 413 0.94 16.83 19.06
CA PRO A 413 0.55 18.14 18.53
C PRO A 413 1.11 19.26 19.42
N LYS A 414 1.65 20.31 18.79
CA LYS A 414 2.10 21.52 19.50
C LYS A 414 0.93 22.42 19.92
N HIS A 415 -0.22 22.26 19.26
CA HIS A 415 -1.42 23.05 19.54
C HIS A 415 -2.01 22.67 20.91
N ALA A 416 -2.10 23.64 21.82
CA ALA A 416 -2.69 23.44 23.14
C ALA A 416 -4.16 22.99 23.01
N GLY A 417 -4.54 21.93 23.72
CA GLY A 417 -5.91 21.39 23.72
C GLY A 417 -6.23 20.41 22.59
N LEU A 418 -5.29 20.11 21.69
CA LEU A 418 -5.44 19.00 20.73
C LEU A 418 -4.77 17.75 21.30
N THR A 419 -5.52 16.65 21.42
CA THR A 419 -4.95 15.35 21.80
C THR A 419 -4.45 14.59 20.57
N LEU A 420 -3.55 13.62 20.77
CA LEU A 420 -3.05 12.77 19.70
C LEU A 420 -4.17 11.98 18.99
N LEU A 421 -5.18 11.52 19.73
CA LEU A 421 -6.36 10.84 19.18
C LEU A 421 -7.21 11.78 18.30
N GLN A 422 -7.40 13.03 18.73
CA GLN A 422 -8.09 14.03 17.91
C GLN A 422 -7.31 14.36 16.63
N LYS A 423 -5.98 14.49 16.73
CA LYS A 423 -5.10 14.66 15.56
C LYS A 423 -5.25 13.50 14.57
N LEU A 424 -5.23 12.26 15.07
CA LEU A 424 -5.48 11.06 14.24
C LEU A 424 -6.85 11.12 13.55
N LYS A 425 -7.91 11.48 14.28
CA LYS A 425 -9.26 11.63 13.71
C LYS A 425 -9.31 12.71 12.62
N LEU A 426 -8.63 13.85 12.82
CA LEU A 426 -8.50 14.90 11.81
C LEU A 426 -7.82 14.38 10.54
N TYR A 427 -6.70 13.68 10.68
CA TYR A 427 -5.95 13.08 9.55
C TYR A 427 -6.78 12.05 8.79
N ASP A 428 -7.69 11.35 9.47
CA ASP A 428 -8.61 10.39 8.86
C ASP A 428 -9.84 11.05 8.20
N GLY A 429 -9.99 12.38 8.32
CA GLY A 429 -11.03 13.16 7.65
C GLY A 429 -12.23 13.51 8.54
N ARG A 430 -12.16 13.26 9.85
CA ARG A 430 -13.21 13.67 10.79
C ARG A 430 -13.10 15.17 11.05
N SER A 431 -14.23 15.87 11.02
CA SER A 431 -14.30 17.29 11.42
C SER A 431 -14.34 17.42 12.94
N LEU A 432 -13.53 18.32 13.49
CA LEU A 432 -13.59 18.71 14.90
C LEU A 432 -13.91 20.21 15.02
N PRO A 433 -14.72 20.63 16.02
CA PRO A 433 -14.99 22.05 16.24
C PRO A 433 -13.70 22.85 16.42
N GLY A 434 -13.58 23.95 15.69
CA GLY A 434 -12.39 24.83 15.74
C GLY A 434 -11.22 24.41 14.85
N PHE A 435 -11.34 23.31 14.10
CA PHE A 435 -10.32 22.86 13.16
C PHE A 435 -10.84 22.90 11.73
N THR A 436 -10.05 23.46 10.83
CA THR A 436 -10.35 23.54 9.39
C THR A 436 -9.39 22.65 8.59
N GLU A 437 -9.63 22.50 7.29
CA GLU A 437 -8.67 21.81 6.41
C GLU A 437 -7.29 22.47 6.44
N ASP A 438 -7.23 23.80 6.50
CA ASP A 438 -5.97 24.55 6.60
C ASP A 438 -5.21 24.20 7.89
N SER A 439 -5.93 24.05 9.01
CA SER A 439 -5.35 23.59 10.27
C SER A 439 -4.74 22.19 10.18
N VAL A 440 -5.33 21.29 9.37
CA VAL A 440 -4.78 19.94 9.16
C VAL A 440 -3.51 20.00 8.31
N MET A 441 -3.47 20.84 7.27
CA MET A 441 -2.27 21.05 6.46
C MET A 441 -1.11 21.60 7.31
N GLU A 442 -1.38 22.57 8.20
CA GLU A 442 -0.39 23.12 9.12
C GLU A 442 0.17 22.03 10.06
N LEU A 443 -0.70 21.21 10.65
CA LEU A 443 -0.28 20.09 11.50
C LEU A 443 0.62 19.09 10.77
N GLN A 444 0.32 18.80 9.49
CA GLN A 444 1.12 17.92 8.65
C GLN A 444 2.47 18.55 8.27
N ALA A 445 2.51 19.86 8.00
CA ALA A 445 3.73 20.57 7.66
C ALA A 445 4.68 20.75 8.85
N GLU A 446 4.15 20.85 10.08
CA GLU A 446 4.95 20.96 11.30
C GLU A 446 5.62 19.64 11.71
N ALA A 447 5.01 18.52 11.35
CA ALA A 447 5.46 17.17 11.64
C ALA A 447 6.54 16.72 10.63
N LYS A 448 7.76 16.45 11.12
CA LYS A 448 8.92 16.16 10.25
C LYS A 448 9.30 14.69 10.19
N GLN A 449 8.94 13.92 11.21
CA GLN A 449 9.32 12.53 11.42
C GLN A 449 8.10 11.62 11.64
N GLU A 450 6.89 12.10 11.31
CA GLU A 450 5.69 11.28 11.39
C GLU A 450 5.79 10.04 10.51
N GLY A 451 5.43 8.89 11.08
CA GLY A 451 5.59 7.59 10.42
C GLY A 451 7.03 7.11 10.28
N MET A 452 8.06 7.89 10.64
CA MET A 452 9.46 7.44 10.66
C MET A 452 9.83 6.73 11.96
N ILE A 453 8.99 6.84 12.99
CA ILE A 453 9.14 6.16 14.28
C ILE A 453 7.78 5.55 14.63
N GLY A 454 7.78 4.51 15.46
CA GLY A 454 6.57 3.88 15.98
C GLY A 454 6.54 2.38 15.76
N ILE A 455 5.39 1.77 16.03
CA ILE A 455 5.16 0.34 15.86
C ILE A 455 5.03 -0.01 14.38
N SER A 456 5.84 -0.97 13.93
CA SER A 456 5.77 -1.47 12.56
C SER A 456 4.48 -2.26 12.30
N PRO A 457 3.93 -2.23 11.07
CA PRO A 457 2.82 -3.10 10.69
C PRO A 457 3.16 -4.59 10.92
N ARG A 458 4.40 -5.01 10.65
CA ARG A 458 4.87 -6.39 10.86
C ARG A 458 4.69 -6.85 12.31
N TYR A 459 4.94 -5.97 13.27
CA TYR A 459 4.72 -6.30 14.68
C TYR A 459 3.24 -6.58 14.96
N ILE A 460 2.33 -5.77 14.44
CA ILE A 460 0.88 -5.98 14.61
C ILE A 460 0.44 -7.28 13.96
N GLN A 461 0.91 -7.56 12.73
CA GLN A 461 0.61 -8.81 12.03
C GLN A 461 1.13 -10.04 12.78
N ASP A 462 2.32 -9.97 13.38
CA ASP A 462 2.84 -11.03 14.26
C ASP A 462 1.93 -11.22 15.48
N LYS A 463 1.48 -10.15 16.16
CA LYS A 463 0.59 -10.28 17.32
C LYS A 463 -0.82 -10.74 16.97
N LEU A 464 -1.36 -10.35 15.82
CA LEU A 464 -2.59 -10.92 15.28
C LEU A 464 -2.45 -12.42 15.02
N SER A 465 -1.35 -12.84 14.40
CA SER A 465 -1.06 -14.27 14.13
C SER A 465 -0.93 -15.07 15.43
N ASN A 466 -0.22 -14.53 16.43
CA ASN A 466 -0.09 -15.14 17.75
C ASN A 466 -1.44 -15.24 18.46
N ALA A 467 -2.28 -14.20 18.41
CA ALA A 467 -3.64 -14.20 18.96
C ALA A 467 -4.55 -15.24 18.28
N LEU A 468 -4.37 -15.46 16.97
CA LEU A 468 -5.07 -16.49 16.22
C LEU A 468 -4.64 -17.92 16.60
N VAL A 469 -3.41 -18.12 17.06
CA VAL A 469 -2.87 -19.45 17.40
C VAL A 469 -3.01 -19.79 18.89
N SER A 470 -2.93 -18.81 19.79
CA SER A 470 -2.74 -19.00 21.23
C SER A 470 -3.87 -19.72 21.97
N ASP A 471 -5.07 -19.81 21.38
CA ASP A 471 -6.19 -20.55 21.98
C ASP A 471 -6.90 -21.41 20.93
N GLN A 472 -6.59 -22.72 20.89
CA GLN A 472 -7.24 -23.69 20.01
C GLN A 472 -8.72 -23.92 20.38
N SER A 473 -9.12 -23.61 21.61
CA SER A 473 -10.50 -23.80 22.08
C SER A 473 -11.45 -22.66 21.66
N ARG A 474 -10.90 -21.47 21.37
CA ARG A 474 -11.69 -20.31 20.94
C ARG A 474 -11.91 -20.29 19.43
N THR A 475 -13.16 -20.13 19.06
CA THR A 475 -13.63 -19.99 17.68
C THR A 475 -13.49 -18.57 17.12
N CYS A 476 -13.12 -17.59 17.95
CA CYS A 476 -12.92 -16.21 17.52
C CYS A 476 -11.75 -15.50 18.23
N VAL A 477 -11.18 -14.50 17.55
CA VAL A 477 -10.26 -13.53 18.11
C VAL A 477 -10.99 -12.20 18.30
N ASN A 478 -10.81 -11.57 19.46
CA ASN A 478 -11.45 -10.32 19.80
C ASN A 478 -10.41 -9.23 20.17
N PRO A 479 -10.83 -7.94 20.25
CA PRO A 479 -9.90 -6.85 20.53
C PRO A 479 -9.17 -6.98 21.87
N PHE A 480 -9.76 -7.62 22.88
CA PHE A 480 -9.12 -7.81 24.20
C PHE A 480 -7.94 -8.76 24.15
N LEU A 481 -8.12 -9.90 23.46
CA LEU A 481 -7.06 -10.87 23.25
C LEU A 481 -5.90 -10.20 22.50
N LEU A 482 -6.23 -9.47 21.43
CA LEU A 482 -5.21 -8.77 20.65
C LEU A 482 -4.48 -7.71 21.49
N MET A 483 -5.18 -6.83 22.20
CA MET A 483 -4.55 -5.81 23.06
C MET A 483 -3.63 -6.44 24.11
N ARG A 484 -4.00 -7.60 24.69
CA ARG A 484 -3.15 -8.32 25.63
C ARG A 484 -1.88 -8.86 24.96
N GLU A 485 -2.00 -9.43 23.75
CA GLU A 485 -0.83 -9.89 22.99
C GLU A 485 0.08 -8.72 22.56
N LEU A 486 -0.49 -7.58 22.19
CA LEU A 486 0.25 -6.35 21.91
C LEU A 486 1.02 -5.88 23.16
N GLU A 487 0.36 -5.79 24.31
CA GLU A 487 0.99 -5.33 25.54
C GLU A 487 2.11 -6.28 26.02
N ASN A 488 1.84 -7.59 26.05
CA ASN A 488 2.83 -8.60 26.43
C ASN A 488 4.04 -8.60 25.49
N GLY A 489 3.77 -8.40 24.19
CA GLY A 489 4.79 -8.35 23.16
C GLY A 489 5.80 -7.21 23.32
N LEU A 490 5.44 -6.10 23.98
CA LEU A 490 6.34 -4.96 24.17
C LEU A 490 7.59 -5.31 24.99
N ARG A 491 7.52 -6.30 25.90
CA ARG A 491 8.64 -6.69 26.77
C ARG A 491 9.79 -7.35 25.99
N HIS A 492 9.46 -8.04 24.91
CA HIS A 492 10.40 -8.84 24.11
C HIS A 492 10.70 -8.21 22.74
N HIS A 493 10.24 -6.98 22.50
CA HIS A 493 10.43 -6.32 21.22
C HIS A 493 11.88 -5.81 21.07
N SER A 494 12.61 -6.32 20.08
CA SER A 494 14.03 -6.01 19.85
C SER A 494 14.33 -4.52 19.61
N LEU A 495 13.45 -3.82 18.86
CA LEU A 495 13.60 -2.39 18.56
C LEU A 495 13.07 -1.43 19.65
N ILE A 496 12.41 -1.93 20.70
CA ILE A 496 11.85 -1.09 21.78
C ILE A 496 12.67 -1.37 23.04
N THR A 497 13.80 -0.67 23.14
CA THR A 497 14.79 -0.90 24.20
C THR A 497 14.59 0.00 25.42
N SER A 498 13.95 1.15 25.26
CA SER A 498 13.71 2.11 26.35
C SER A 498 12.43 1.81 27.13
N GLU A 499 12.51 1.84 28.47
CA GLU A 499 11.33 1.75 29.35
C GLU A 499 10.38 2.94 29.18
N ASP A 500 10.89 4.14 28.88
CA ASP A 500 10.03 5.31 28.62
C ASP A 500 9.18 5.10 27.37
N GLN A 501 9.78 4.51 26.33
CA GLN A 501 9.05 4.17 25.11
C GLN A 501 8.00 3.08 25.35
N ARG A 502 8.34 2.05 26.14
CA ARG A 502 7.38 1.01 26.55
C ARG A 502 6.22 1.61 27.34
N LYS A 503 6.51 2.51 28.29
CA LYS A 503 5.51 3.21 29.09
C LYS A 503 4.58 4.03 28.19
N ARG A 504 5.13 4.85 27.29
CA ARG A 504 4.35 5.62 26.30
C ARG A 504 3.42 4.72 25.49
N PHE A 505 3.92 3.59 24.98
CA PHE A 505 3.09 2.68 24.19
C PHE A 505 1.98 2.00 25.00
N ARG A 506 2.20 1.70 26.30
CA ARG A 506 1.12 1.23 27.19
C ARG A 506 0.07 2.32 27.43
N GLU A 507 0.49 3.57 27.60
CA GLU A 507 -0.44 4.71 27.73
C GLU A 507 -1.28 4.90 26.46
N LEU A 508 -0.67 4.82 25.28
CA LEU A 508 -1.39 4.85 24.00
C LEU A 508 -2.34 3.66 23.83
N LEU A 509 -1.99 2.48 24.34
CA LEU A 509 -2.87 1.31 24.32
C LEU A 509 -4.08 1.52 25.23
N ALA A 510 -3.92 2.22 26.36
CA ALA A 510 -5.04 2.62 27.21
C ALA A 510 -5.97 3.60 26.50
N VAL A 511 -5.44 4.53 25.69
CA VAL A 511 -6.25 5.42 24.84
C VAL A 511 -7.04 4.61 23.81
N ALA A 512 -6.41 3.65 23.12
CA ALA A 512 -7.10 2.79 22.16
C ALA A 512 -8.19 1.93 22.82
N ARG A 513 -7.94 1.43 24.04
CA ARG A 513 -8.94 0.72 24.85
C ARG A 513 -10.12 1.62 25.22
N ALA A 514 -9.88 2.86 25.63
CA ALA A 514 -10.94 3.80 25.95
C ALA A 514 -11.82 4.13 24.73
N GLU A 515 -11.21 4.28 23.55
CA GLU A 515 -11.98 4.45 22.30
C GLU A 515 -12.82 3.21 22.00
N TYR A 516 -12.26 2.01 22.16
CA TYR A 516 -13.02 0.76 22.01
C TYR A 516 -14.20 0.67 22.98
N ASP A 517 -14.00 1.06 24.25
CA ASP A 517 -15.07 1.07 25.27
C ASP A 517 -16.26 1.94 24.81
N GLU A 518 -15.99 3.11 24.24
CA GLU A 518 -17.05 3.97 23.69
C GLU A 518 -17.73 3.37 22.46
N ILE A 519 -16.98 2.71 21.57
CA ILE A 519 -17.54 2.01 20.40
C ILE A 519 -18.53 0.93 20.85
N VAL A 520 -18.11 0.01 21.73
CA VAL A 520 -18.97 -1.11 22.13
C VAL A 520 -20.14 -0.68 23.02
N LYS A 521 -19.98 0.37 23.84
CA LYS A 521 -21.11 0.97 24.58
C LYS A 521 -22.18 1.46 23.61
N ASN A 522 -21.79 2.22 22.60
CA ASN A 522 -22.71 2.77 21.62
C ASN A 522 -23.38 1.66 20.80
N GLU A 523 -22.66 0.61 20.44
CA GLU A 523 -23.20 -0.54 19.72
C GLU A 523 -24.21 -1.34 20.55
N VAL A 524 -23.89 -1.65 21.81
CA VAL A 524 -24.83 -2.35 22.71
C VAL A 524 -26.05 -1.47 23.00
N GLN A 525 -25.86 -0.17 23.21
CA GLN A 525 -26.97 0.78 23.35
C GLN A 525 -27.89 0.74 22.13
N ARG A 526 -27.34 0.82 20.91
CA ARG A 526 -28.11 0.71 19.67
C ARG A 526 -28.79 -0.65 19.51
N ALA A 527 -28.13 -1.73 19.90
CA ALA A 527 -28.71 -3.07 19.82
C ALA A 527 -29.91 -3.21 20.78
N ILE A 528 -29.90 -2.53 21.93
CA ILE A 528 -31.02 -2.49 22.87
C ILE A 528 -32.16 -1.60 22.33
N THR A 529 -31.83 -0.38 21.90
CA THR A 529 -32.83 0.61 21.45
C THR A 529 -33.45 0.29 20.09
N ALA A 530 -32.87 -0.64 19.32
CA ALA A 530 -33.45 -1.17 18.08
C ALA A 530 -34.77 -1.95 18.28
N ASP A 531 -35.34 -1.99 19.49
CA ASP A 531 -36.74 -2.34 19.68
C ASP A 531 -37.65 -1.20 19.19
N GLU A 532 -37.98 -1.24 17.90
CA GLU A 532 -38.89 -0.29 17.27
C GLU A 532 -40.24 -0.19 17.98
N ALA A 533 -40.76 -1.29 18.53
CA ALA A 533 -42.06 -1.28 19.18
C ALA A 533 -41.98 -0.50 20.51
N ALA A 534 -40.89 -0.66 21.25
CA ALA A 534 -40.67 0.08 22.48
C ALA A 534 -40.43 1.58 22.24
N ILE A 535 -39.61 1.94 21.24
CA ILE A 535 -39.34 3.35 20.94
C ILE A 535 -40.58 4.06 20.38
N LYS A 536 -41.41 3.37 19.57
CA LYS A 536 -42.71 3.89 19.10
C LYS A 536 -43.66 4.15 20.26
N ARG A 537 -43.73 3.25 21.25
CA ARG A 537 -44.55 3.46 22.46
C ARG A 537 -44.06 4.64 23.31
N LEU A 538 -42.75 4.75 23.53
CA LEU A 538 -42.17 5.86 24.28
C LEU A 538 -42.40 7.20 23.57
N SER A 539 -42.20 7.23 22.25
CA SER A 539 -42.46 8.39 21.41
C SER A 539 -43.92 8.81 21.46
N ALA A 540 -44.87 7.88 21.26
CA ALA A 540 -46.29 8.18 21.33
C ALA A 540 -46.69 8.77 22.69
N ASN A 541 -46.23 8.16 23.78
CA ASN A 541 -46.50 8.65 25.13
C ASN A 541 -45.91 10.06 25.35
N TYR A 542 -44.70 10.33 24.86
CA TYR A 542 -44.10 11.67 24.93
C TYR A 542 -44.89 12.71 24.14
N ILE A 543 -45.31 12.39 22.92
CA ILE A 543 -46.08 13.30 22.06
C ILE A 543 -47.46 13.59 22.66
N ASP A 544 -48.14 12.58 23.22
CA ASP A 544 -49.44 12.78 23.87
C ASP A 544 -49.34 13.73 25.07
N ASN A 545 -48.30 13.57 25.89
CA ASN A 545 -48.03 14.46 27.02
C ASN A 545 -47.65 15.88 26.57
N ILE A 546 -46.83 16.04 25.54
CA ILE A 546 -46.50 17.35 24.96
C ILE A 546 -47.75 18.04 24.42
N LYS A 547 -48.60 17.31 23.69
CA LYS A 547 -49.82 17.86 23.10
C LYS A 547 -50.76 18.35 24.21
N ALA A 548 -50.96 17.55 25.25
CA ALA A 548 -51.75 17.95 26.40
C ALA A 548 -51.14 19.16 27.14
N TYR A 549 -49.82 19.20 27.31
CA TYR A 549 -49.11 20.32 27.95
C TYR A 549 -49.28 21.64 27.18
N THR A 550 -49.02 21.61 25.88
CA THR A 550 -49.08 22.81 25.02
C THR A 550 -50.51 23.32 24.80
N GLN A 551 -51.50 22.41 24.76
CA GLN A 551 -52.92 22.77 24.57
C GLN A 551 -53.68 22.98 25.88
N LYS A 552 -53.03 22.85 27.04
CA LYS A 552 -53.66 22.87 28.38
C LYS A 552 -54.81 21.87 28.50
N GLN A 553 -54.64 20.70 27.88
CA GLN A 553 -55.57 19.58 27.94
C GLN A 553 -55.07 18.51 28.92
N LYS A 554 -55.91 17.52 29.19
CA LYS A 554 -55.56 16.36 30.00
C LYS A 554 -55.25 15.16 29.11
N VAL A 555 -54.37 14.28 29.57
CA VAL A 555 -54.07 13.01 28.90
C VAL A 555 -54.98 11.93 29.49
N ARG A 556 -55.61 11.13 28.64
CA ARG A 556 -56.45 10.02 29.10
C ARG A 556 -55.57 8.84 29.48
N ASN A 557 -55.61 8.44 30.75
CA ASN A 557 -54.83 7.32 31.24
C ASN A 557 -55.39 6.00 30.67
N PRO A 558 -54.60 5.18 29.94
CA PRO A 558 -55.08 3.94 29.33
C PRO A 558 -55.57 2.87 30.31
N TYR A 559 -55.11 2.92 31.57
CA TYR A 559 -55.38 1.90 32.58
C TYR A 559 -56.55 2.27 33.49
N THR A 560 -56.69 3.56 33.85
CA THR A 560 -57.79 4.04 34.72
C THR A 560 -58.94 4.63 33.92
N GLY A 561 -58.71 4.99 32.65
CA GLY A 561 -59.67 5.67 31.78
C GLY A 561 -59.94 7.13 32.16
N GLN A 562 -59.29 7.64 33.21
CA GLN A 562 -59.47 8.99 33.75
C GLN A 562 -58.56 10.00 33.04
N ASP A 563 -59.01 11.26 33.01
CA ASP A 563 -58.25 12.38 32.47
C ASP A 563 -57.29 12.93 33.53
N GLU A 564 -55.99 12.77 33.29
CA GLU A 564 -54.89 13.17 34.17
C GLU A 564 -54.13 14.38 33.59
N PRO A 565 -53.52 15.23 34.43
CA PRO A 565 -52.62 16.27 33.94
C PRO A 565 -51.41 15.64 33.23
N PRO A 566 -50.81 16.33 32.23
CA PRO A 566 -49.64 15.83 31.51
C PRO A 566 -48.47 15.53 32.46
N ASP A 567 -47.82 14.39 32.25
CA ASP A 567 -46.68 13.94 33.06
C ASP A 567 -45.42 14.71 32.68
N GLU A 568 -45.22 15.85 33.34
CA GLU A 568 -44.00 16.64 33.19
C GLU A 568 -42.74 15.87 33.60
N ARG A 569 -42.84 14.91 34.52
CA ARG A 569 -41.69 14.14 34.98
C ARG A 569 -41.18 13.21 33.88
N LEU A 570 -42.10 12.53 33.19
CA LEU A 570 -41.79 11.74 32.00
C LEU A 570 -41.15 12.62 30.92
N MET A 571 -41.78 13.75 30.58
CA MET A 571 -41.26 14.64 29.53
C MET A 571 -39.84 15.13 29.85
N ARG A 572 -39.60 15.57 31.10
CA ARG A 572 -38.28 16.01 31.55
C ARG A 572 -37.24 14.91 31.51
N SER A 573 -37.61 13.68 31.88
CA SER A 573 -36.69 12.54 31.84
C SER A 573 -36.18 12.21 30.43
N ILE A 574 -36.91 12.62 29.37
CA ILE A 574 -36.48 12.51 27.97
C ILE A 574 -35.67 13.76 27.57
N GLU A 575 -36.19 14.96 27.85
CA GLU A 575 -35.61 16.24 27.45
C GLU A 575 -34.19 16.45 28.03
N GLU A 576 -33.95 15.98 29.25
CA GLU A 576 -32.65 16.09 29.92
C GLU A 576 -31.57 15.20 29.28
N LYS A 577 -31.95 14.14 28.53
CA LYS A 577 -30.99 13.27 27.83
C LYS A 577 -30.21 13.98 26.73
N ILE A 578 -30.76 15.08 26.23
CA ILE A 578 -30.12 15.96 25.24
C ILE A 578 -29.85 17.35 25.84
N GLU A 579 -29.65 17.39 27.17
CA GLU A 579 -29.19 18.57 27.91
C GLU A 579 -30.09 19.81 27.75
N ILE A 580 -31.41 19.62 27.60
CA ILE A 580 -32.35 20.74 27.59
C ILE A 580 -32.53 21.24 29.04
N PRO A 581 -32.08 22.46 29.37
CA PRO A 581 -32.24 23.00 30.71
C PRO A 581 -33.70 23.32 31.01
N GLU A 582 -34.07 23.33 32.30
CA GLU A 582 -35.44 23.62 32.77
C GLU A 582 -36.02 24.91 32.18
N SER A 583 -35.18 25.95 32.06
CA SER A 583 -35.58 27.26 31.51
C SER A 583 -35.98 27.23 30.04
N ARG A 584 -35.61 26.19 29.28
CA ARG A 584 -35.91 26.04 27.84
C ARG A 584 -36.88 24.91 27.53
N LYS A 585 -37.50 24.28 28.55
CA LYS A 585 -38.44 23.17 28.32
C LYS A 585 -39.64 23.59 27.48
N ASP A 586 -40.18 24.78 27.72
CA ASP A 586 -41.37 25.27 27.02
C ASP A 586 -41.07 25.56 25.55
N ASP A 587 -39.89 26.11 25.26
CA ASP A 587 -39.45 26.39 23.89
C ASP A 587 -39.28 25.10 23.11
N PHE A 588 -38.61 24.10 23.70
CA PHE A 588 -38.39 22.80 23.06
C PHE A 588 -39.70 22.07 22.78
N ARG A 589 -40.64 22.05 23.74
CA ARG A 589 -41.96 21.42 23.56
C ARG A 589 -42.77 22.09 22.45
N ARG A 590 -42.72 23.42 22.35
CA ARG A 590 -43.37 24.17 21.26
C ARG A 590 -42.70 23.91 19.91
N GLU A 591 -41.37 23.83 19.88
CA GLU A 591 -40.60 23.49 18.68
C GLU A 591 -41.04 22.13 18.11
N ILE A 592 -41.15 21.10 18.96
CA ILE A 592 -41.63 19.77 18.55
C ILE A 592 -43.08 19.82 18.06
N MET A 593 -43.99 20.53 18.74
CA MET A 593 -45.38 20.66 18.27
C MET A 593 -45.51 21.40 16.95
N ASN A 594 -44.72 22.47 16.75
CA ASN A 594 -44.69 23.21 15.50
C ASN A 594 -44.15 22.33 14.37
N TYR A 595 -43.13 21.51 14.64
CA TYR A 595 -42.58 20.55 13.69
C TYR A 595 -43.62 19.50 13.27
N ILE A 596 -44.37 18.95 14.22
CA ILE A 596 -45.48 18.02 13.95
C ILE A 596 -46.57 18.70 13.11
N GLY A 597 -46.92 19.96 13.44
CA GLY A 597 -47.89 20.74 12.69
C GLY A 597 -47.46 21.00 11.24
N ALA A 598 -46.19 21.35 11.02
CA ALA A 598 -45.62 21.55 9.69
C ALA A 598 -45.67 20.27 8.84
N LEU A 599 -45.31 19.12 9.41
CA LEU A 599 -45.42 17.83 8.73
C LEU A 599 -46.86 17.50 8.34
N ALA A 600 -47.82 17.78 9.21
CA ALA A 600 -49.23 17.52 8.94
C ALA A 600 -49.79 18.41 7.80
N ILE A 601 -49.34 19.67 7.69
CA ILE A 601 -49.69 20.58 6.59
C ILE A 601 -49.19 20.02 5.24
N ASP A 602 -47.99 19.44 5.24
CA ASP A 602 -47.38 18.79 4.06
C ASP A 602 -47.96 17.39 3.77
N GLY A 603 -49.01 16.95 4.49
CA GLY A 603 -49.62 15.62 4.34
C GLY A 603 -48.75 14.47 4.85
N LYS A 604 -47.71 14.75 5.63
CA LYS A 604 -46.80 13.74 6.21
C LYS A 604 -47.19 13.42 7.65
N THR A 605 -47.05 12.16 8.03
CA THR A 605 -47.27 11.71 9.40
C THR A 605 -45.98 11.79 10.21
N PHE A 606 -46.07 12.30 11.44
CA PHE A 606 -44.93 12.28 12.37
C PHE A 606 -44.60 10.85 12.81
N SER A 607 -43.30 10.53 12.80
CA SER A 607 -42.73 9.28 13.30
C SER A 607 -41.65 9.56 14.35
N TRP A 608 -41.30 8.56 15.16
CA TRP A 608 -40.30 8.69 16.24
C TRP A 608 -38.91 9.13 15.75
N ASP A 609 -38.59 8.85 14.48
CA ASP A 609 -37.35 9.21 13.79
C ASP A 609 -37.47 10.48 12.93
N SER A 610 -38.64 11.13 12.89
CA SER A 610 -38.88 12.34 12.10
C SER A 610 -38.04 13.54 12.55
N ASN A 611 -37.54 13.58 13.79
CA ASN A 611 -36.71 14.67 14.31
C ASN A 611 -35.46 14.11 14.98
N ASP A 612 -34.27 14.54 14.54
CA ASP A 612 -33.00 13.99 15.00
C ASP A 612 -32.72 14.21 16.50
N ARG A 613 -33.05 15.39 17.03
CA ARG A 613 -32.83 15.70 18.46
C ARG A 613 -33.73 14.85 19.33
N LEU A 614 -35.02 14.76 18.96
CA LEU A 614 -35.99 13.94 19.69
C LEU A 614 -35.68 12.44 19.58
N ARG A 615 -35.30 11.96 18.39
CA ARG A 615 -34.88 10.57 18.19
C ARG A 615 -33.76 10.20 19.17
N ARG A 616 -32.71 11.02 19.25
CA ARG A 616 -31.58 10.80 20.16
C ARG A 616 -32.01 10.81 21.63
N ALA A 617 -32.90 11.72 22.01
CA ALA A 617 -33.44 11.78 23.37
C ALA A 617 -34.23 10.51 23.73
N LEU A 618 -35.08 10.04 22.82
CA LEU A 618 -35.88 8.82 22.98
C LEU A 618 -35.01 7.57 23.06
N GLU A 619 -33.97 7.45 22.23
CA GLU A 619 -33.02 6.34 22.28
C GLU A 619 -32.28 6.29 23.62
N LEU A 620 -31.75 7.43 24.08
CA LEU A 620 -31.06 7.52 25.36
C LEU A 620 -31.98 7.20 26.54
N LYS A 621 -33.23 7.65 26.49
CA LYS A 621 -34.21 7.35 27.54
C LYS A 621 -34.61 5.87 27.52
N LEU A 622 -34.93 5.32 26.35
CA LEU A 622 -35.29 3.90 26.22
C LEU A 622 -34.15 2.99 26.72
N PHE A 623 -32.90 3.36 26.41
CA PHE A 623 -31.74 2.64 26.94
C PHE A 623 -31.67 2.71 28.47
N GLU A 624 -31.85 3.89 29.07
CA GLU A 624 -31.87 4.02 30.53
C GLU A 624 -32.96 3.14 31.17
N ASP A 625 -34.17 3.18 30.63
CA ASP A 625 -35.31 2.40 31.14
C ASP A 625 -35.07 0.89 31.00
N GLN A 626 -34.41 0.46 29.92
CA GLN A 626 -34.15 -0.95 29.67
C GLN A 626 -32.87 -1.48 30.34
N LYS A 627 -31.89 -0.63 30.65
CA LYS A 627 -30.59 -1.03 31.25
C LYS A 627 -30.79 -1.86 32.52
N ASP A 628 -31.72 -1.45 33.38
CA ASP A 628 -32.03 -2.14 34.63
C ASP A 628 -32.93 -3.36 34.42
N SER A 629 -33.80 -3.34 33.40
CA SER A 629 -34.68 -4.47 33.06
C SER A 629 -33.95 -5.65 32.42
N ILE A 630 -32.92 -5.37 31.63
CA ILE A 630 -32.01 -6.36 31.06
C ILE A 630 -31.05 -6.87 32.14
N LYS A 631 -31.01 -6.19 33.31
CA LYS A 631 -30.10 -6.44 34.42
C LYS A 631 -28.71 -6.80 33.89
N LEU A 632 -28.12 -5.91 33.09
CA LEU A 632 -26.78 -6.16 32.51
C LEU A 632 -25.78 -6.55 33.60
N THR A 633 -25.92 -6.00 34.81
CA THR A 633 -25.14 -6.35 36.01
C THR A 633 -25.31 -7.79 36.50
N SER A 634 -26.45 -8.43 36.23
CA SER A 634 -26.73 -9.84 36.57
C SER A 634 -26.07 -10.86 35.64
N LEU A 635 -25.55 -10.46 34.47
CA LEU A 635 -24.69 -11.32 33.63
C LEU A 635 -23.41 -11.75 34.37
N VAL A 636 -23.02 -11.01 35.41
CA VAL A 636 -21.88 -11.33 36.29
C VAL A 636 -22.28 -12.33 37.40
N SER A 637 -23.58 -12.59 37.60
CA SER A 637 -24.11 -13.52 38.59
C SER A 637 -24.66 -14.79 37.93
N ASN A 638 -24.41 -15.96 38.52
CA ASN A 638 -24.74 -17.28 37.93
C ASN A 638 -26.25 -17.61 37.83
N VAL A 639 -27.15 -16.68 38.19
CA VAL A 639 -28.61 -16.93 38.22
C VAL A 639 -29.32 -15.87 37.40
N ILE A 640 -29.74 -16.25 36.20
CA ILE A 640 -30.51 -15.42 35.26
C ILE A 640 -31.88 -16.08 35.07
N ASP A 641 -32.95 -15.30 35.15
CA ASP A 641 -34.31 -15.79 34.87
C ASP A 641 -34.55 -15.96 33.37
N SER A 642 -35.50 -16.84 33.00
CA SER A 642 -35.77 -17.20 31.60
C SER A 642 -36.17 -16.00 30.74
N GLU A 643 -36.88 -15.01 31.30
CA GLU A 643 -37.34 -13.83 30.57
C GLU A 643 -36.17 -12.88 30.26
N THR A 644 -35.25 -12.71 31.20
CA THR A 644 -34.02 -11.94 31.00
C THR A 644 -33.11 -12.60 29.97
N GLN A 645 -33.01 -13.94 29.98
CA GLN A 645 -32.24 -14.69 28.99
C GLN A 645 -32.76 -14.47 27.57
N GLU A 646 -34.08 -14.51 27.35
CA GLU A 646 -34.67 -14.24 26.04
C GLU A 646 -34.34 -12.82 25.53
N LYS A 647 -34.40 -11.82 26.41
CA LYS A 647 -34.04 -10.43 26.05
C LYS A 647 -32.57 -10.32 25.67
N ILE A 648 -31.67 -11.00 26.38
CA ILE A 648 -30.24 -11.05 26.06
C ILE A 648 -30.02 -11.67 24.67
N GLU A 649 -30.68 -12.78 24.36
CA GLU A 649 -30.57 -13.46 23.07
C GLU A 649 -31.09 -12.59 21.91
N VAL A 650 -32.11 -11.75 22.13
CA VAL A 650 -32.57 -10.77 21.13
C VAL A 650 -31.49 -9.73 20.85
N VAL A 651 -30.86 -9.16 21.88
CA VAL A 651 -29.77 -8.18 21.72
C VAL A 651 -28.57 -8.82 21.03
N LYS A 652 -28.18 -10.03 21.45
CA LYS A 652 -27.10 -10.82 20.85
C LYS A 652 -27.36 -11.08 19.37
N SER A 653 -28.59 -11.48 19.03
CA SER A 653 -29.01 -11.69 17.63
C SER A 653 -28.88 -10.43 16.79
N ARG A 654 -29.13 -9.25 17.35
CA ARG A 654 -28.94 -7.95 16.66
C ARG A 654 -27.46 -7.63 16.47
N LEU A 655 -26.61 -7.86 17.47
CA LEU A 655 -25.14 -7.72 17.34
C LEU A 655 -24.59 -8.62 16.22
N ILE A 656 -25.07 -9.87 16.15
CA ILE A 656 -24.65 -10.82 15.12
C ILE A 656 -25.09 -10.36 13.73
N LYS A 657 -26.39 -10.07 13.56
CA LYS A 657 -26.97 -9.75 12.24
C LYS A 657 -26.53 -8.39 11.71
N ASN A 658 -26.44 -7.38 12.58
CA ASN A 658 -26.27 -5.98 12.14
C ASN A 658 -24.83 -5.48 12.27
N MET A 659 -24.01 -6.12 13.12
CA MET A 659 -22.67 -5.62 13.45
C MET A 659 -21.58 -6.67 13.21
N GLY A 660 -21.93 -7.86 12.72
CA GLY A 660 -20.95 -8.85 12.23
C GLY A 660 -20.28 -9.69 13.32
N TYR A 661 -20.76 -9.65 14.57
CA TYR A 661 -20.27 -10.51 15.64
C TYR A 661 -20.65 -11.98 15.39
N CYS A 662 -19.84 -12.93 15.88
CA CYS A 662 -20.26 -14.30 16.12
C CYS A 662 -20.86 -14.49 17.54
N ASP A 663 -21.42 -15.67 17.79
CA ASP A 663 -22.09 -16.00 19.05
C ASP A 663 -21.21 -15.78 20.30
N VAL A 664 -19.95 -16.20 20.22
CA VAL A 664 -18.98 -16.09 21.32
C VAL A 664 -18.62 -14.63 21.57
N CYS A 665 -18.19 -13.90 20.54
CA CYS A 665 -17.76 -12.51 20.75
C CYS A 665 -18.93 -11.56 21.05
N ALA A 666 -20.16 -11.85 20.61
CA ALA A 666 -21.33 -11.08 21.03
C ALA A 666 -21.58 -11.23 22.54
N THR A 667 -21.44 -12.44 23.07
CA THR A 667 -21.52 -12.70 24.51
C THR A 667 -20.42 -11.97 25.28
N ASP A 668 -19.18 -12.06 24.81
CA ASP A 668 -18.02 -11.36 25.42
C ASP A 668 -18.24 -9.85 25.50
N VAL A 669 -18.75 -9.23 24.41
CA VAL A 669 -19.01 -7.78 24.36
C VAL A 669 -20.10 -7.38 25.34
N LEU A 670 -21.21 -8.14 25.42
CA LEU A 670 -22.28 -7.84 26.37
C LEU A 670 -21.79 -7.91 27.83
N ASN A 671 -21.04 -8.96 28.17
CA ASN A 671 -20.44 -9.11 29.50
C ASN A 671 -19.46 -7.97 29.81
N TYR A 672 -18.67 -7.57 28.82
CA TYR A 672 -17.72 -6.48 28.99
C TYR A 672 -18.43 -5.13 29.21
N VAL A 673 -19.41 -4.80 28.37
CA VAL A 673 -20.18 -3.55 28.49
C VAL A 673 -20.94 -3.48 29.81
N ALA A 674 -21.52 -4.60 30.26
CA ALA A 674 -22.10 -4.73 31.59
C ALA A 674 -21.11 -4.37 32.70
N SER A 675 -19.86 -4.85 32.61
CA SER A 675 -18.82 -4.55 33.59
C SER A 675 -18.43 -3.06 33.60
N ILE A 676 -18.44 -2.39 32.44
CA ILE A 676 -18.12 -0.96 32.36
C ILE A 676 -19.23 -0.14 33.03
N PHE A 677 -20.50 -0.45 32.77
CA PHE A 677 -21.62 0.24 33.40
C PHE A 677 -21.64 0.03 34.92
N ALA A 678 -21.34 -1.18 35.39
CA ALA A 678 -21.23 -1.47 36.82
C ALA A 678 -20.18 -0.60 37.52
N ARG A 679 -19.02 -0.36 36.87
CA ARG A 679 -17.96 0.53 37.39
C ARG A 679 -18.33 2.01 37.33
N GLY A 680 -19.04 2.43 36.28
CA GLY A 680 -19.49 3.82 36.12
C GLY A 680 -20.50 4.26 37.18
N ASP A 681 -21.41 3.36 37.59
CA ASP A 681 -22.40 3.64 38.63
C ASP A 681 -21.79 3.73 40.04
N THR A 682 -20.64 3.07 40.29
CA THR A 682 -19.90 3.21 41.56
C THR A 682 -19.10 4.50 41.68
N ALA A 683 -18.76 5.17 40.56
CA ALA A 683 -18.01 6.44 40.58
C ALA A 683 -18.91 7.68 40.70
N ARG A 684 -20.24 7.51 40.54
CA ARG A 684 -21.27 8.57 40.68
C ARG A 684 -22.01 8.52 42.02
N LYS A 685 -21.71 7.55 42.89
CA LYS A 685 -22.10 7.54 44.31
C LYS A 685 -20.97 8.14 45.13
#